data_AF-A0AA36MUE4-F1
#
_entry.id   AF-A0AA36MUE4-F1
#
_cell.length_a   1.000
_cell.length_b   1.000
_cell.length_c   1.000
_cell.angle_alpha   90.00
_cell.angle_beta   90.00
_cell.angle_gamma   90.00
#
_symmetry.space_group_name_H-M   'P 1'
#
loop_
_entity.id
_entity.type
_entity.pdbx_description
1 polymer ?
#
loop_
_entity_poly.entity_id
_entity_poly.type
_entity_poly.pdbx_seq_one_letter_code
_entity_poly.pdbx_strand_id
1 'polypeptide(L)'
;MASKWRLNRAEESSVQKEADAVKAERLNQGCSEQEAKEAHRQHVATRTQELKKAKADASKAKQAARSAGGKGAAAPPSLAAPSADVLQNNTDYYTKLMDSMSVIQGHPVFQRINEAMPLLITDDETKECGVQAVFEAEAAKIALARTGVYRAACNLFWLDLTSNSTPRVPLSYARVREWAQTVFGKGPRHFKDLILVAAPAADSDLLALRGSWKQVTPEELTHSTVFALADRITAGAGEEELRSWRSCLLSTPMMFSVLGNEDAIYWEAYDQRQRTGIVQSHDTIKRSARQWAHEIMAFKERKEQELGEALTSKRLQMLFKDGSKHTEARSTKIETGADNFVADCQRVYEKLLTDNYCNAKLESLERQFGLESPLNSLLKLRVIIEKTSNVEQRRWVLGFFEDALSTGKLSCDAVGKSYLQGSPTAASAVDFIKFRRQAVDFFLELVKQHLANVEIYRQTVTAKPDADGVVASQWQAGLKVSSIKALKLMEDLLFGNSLNSAMIAVLKKNPTKPEPLELCEVETFSLRMRECTKEKDAETASEKALAGMSEEAEHAREDDECTKIAKGAIPATPSRYTKGSVEHFTATAAELLNIYCLLQPEPSTESALIKMISESPLSPSKVKGVPGKSAVLIYLDTQLIGESNKKPALRLPPIQPGLLQKLITCALKARGSSPVGKSTQVDTPIEGDMIVVNDGGRARDDQVLAPFKSARTRGSVSPHLEHWELSLIISQDSVKQKKRKSRGALNQVMKFHFITKDSLDKMVPERKHTKYPGSCRGNALAFVSLASTSQTWQATVEEKQAIFKEKIFGGDGLSSQADEDDVEEGTAAAQEAEGELQRKDHDVEPVFFHNLPKVLFENLLGSWSISAVLDLSPGSGELAKAAVEKRLPYYGVCLSESHAVNLKQDLGLKFFGELIGHIKTSMATEGTPLYAPEWAEEKGSRRLGADDDESQNDDEEEDDQPLRKKPKKKTNPGPKPKPKPKPSNDGEGNEDDEKEKKKPKKKRIIADSNSDSASE
;
A
#
# COMPACT_ATOMS: atom_id res chain seq x y z
N MET A 1 -30.55 -45.79 7.43
CA MET A 1 -29.77 -44.62 7.90
C MET A 1 -29.38 -43.64 6.78
N ALA A 2 -28.90 -44.10 5.60
CA ALA A 2 -28.38 -43.20 4.54
C ALA A 2 -29.35 -42.08 4.08
N SER A 3 -30.67 -42.28 4.21
CA SER A 3 -31.72 -41.31 3.83
C SER A 3 -31.65 -39.94 4.51
N LYS A 4 -30.93 -39.77 5.63
CA LYS A 4 -30.72 -38.46 6.27
C LYS A 4 -29.73 -37.55 5.53
N TRP A 5 -28.88 -38.09 4.65
CA TRP A 5 -27.92 -37.30 3.90
C TRP A 5 -28.56 -36.68 2.66
N ARG A 6 -28.28 -35.40 2.42
CA ARG A 6 -28.61 -34.70 1.17
C ARG A 6 -27.36 -34.56 0.30
N LEU A 7 -27.58 -34.51 -1.00
CA LEU A 7 -26.53 -34.10 -1.93
C LEU A 7 -26.38 -32.57 -1.86
N ASN A 8 -25.27 -32.05 -2.39
CA ASN A 8 -25.14 -30.63 -2.69
C ASN A 8 -25.49 -30.35 -4.16
N ARG A 9 -25.70 -29.08 -4.51
CA ARG A 9 -26.17 -28.68 -5.85
C ARG A 9 -25.22 -29.07 -7.00
N ALA A 10 -23.93 -29.25 -6.74
CA ALA A 10 -22.96 -29.70 -7.74
C ALA A 10 -23.04 -31.23 -7.94
N GLU A 11 -23.19 -31.99 -6.85
CA GLU A 11 -23.44 -33.44 -6.90
C GLU A 11 -24.78 -33.75 -7.60
N GLU A 12 -25.84 -33.01 -7.29
CA GLU A 12 -27.15 -33.14 -7.96
C GLU A 12 -27.02 -32.84 -9.47
N SER A 13 -26.23 -31.83 -9.85
CA SER A 13 -25.94 -31.55 -11.26
C SER A 13 -25.05 -32.59 -11.93
N SER A 14 -24.21 -33.33 -11.19
CA SER A 14 -23.41 -34.43 -11.73
C SER A 14 -24.29 -35.64 -12.02
N VAL A 15 -25.08 -36.07 -11.02
CA VAL A 15 -26.04 -37.18 -11.14
C VAL A 15 -27.02 -36.96 -12.29
N GLN A 16 -27.50 -35.73 -12.49
CA GLN A 16 -28.37 -35.39 -13.61
C GLN A 16 -27.65 -35.57 -14.97
N LYS A 17 -26.42 -35.05 -15.12
CA LYS A 17 -25.62 -35.21 -16.35
C LYS A 17 -25.27 -36.67 -16.65
N GLU A 18 -24.88 -37.43 -15.62
CA GLU A 18 -24.59 -38.87 -15.71
C GLU A 18 -25.85 -39.62 -16.21
N ALA A 19 -27.03 -39.31 -15.66
CA ALA A 19 -28.29 -39.92 -16.10
C ALA A 19 -28.76 -39.45 -17.49
N ASP A 20 -28.52 -38.19 -17.87
CA ASP A 20 -28.85 -37.66 -19.21
C ASP A 20 -27.98 -38.32 -20.29
N ALA A 21 -26.71 -38.62 -19.99
CA ALA A 21 -25.85 -39.42 -20.88
C ALA A 21 -26.37 -40.86 -21.03
N VAL A 22 -26.75 -41.54 -19.95
CA VAL A 22 -27.37 -42.88 -19.99
C VAL A 22 -28.67 -42.89 -20.79
N LYS A 23 -29.48 -41.81 -20.72
CA LYS A 23 -30.68 -41.65 -21.56
C LYS A 23 -30.32 -41.57 -23.04
N ALA A 24 -29.31 -40.78 -23.40
CA ALA A 24 -28.86 -40.61 -24.78
C ALA A 24 -28.27 -41.93 -25.34
N GLU A 25 -27.49 -42.65 -24.55
CA GLU A 25 -26.92 -43.95 -24.92
C GLU A 25 -28.03 -44.97 -25.25
N ARG A 26 -29.06 -45.06 -24.40
CA ARG A 26 -30.21 -45.95 -24.62
C ARG A 26 -31.02 -45.62 -25.88
N LEU A 27 -31.17 -44.33 -26.21
CA LEU A 27 -31.81 -43.91 -27.45
C LEU A 27 -30.94 -44.29 -28.67
N ASN A 28 -29.62 -44.12 -28.59
CA ASN A 28 -28.69 -44.54 -29.64
C ASN A 28 -28.63 -46.07 -29.84
N GLN A 29 -28.92 -46.84 -28.79
CA GLN A 29 -29.08 -48.31 -28.84
C GLN A 29 -30.45 -48.76 -29.39
N GLY A 30 -31.31 -47.83 -29.80
CA GLY A 30 -32.62 -48.14 -30.39
C GLY A 30 -33.71 -48.50 -29.37
N CYS A 31 -33.48 -48.32 -28.06
CA CYS A 31 -34.54 -48.47 -27.06
C CYS A 31 -35.61 -47.39 -27.24
N SER A 32 -36.85 -47.69 -26.85
CA SER A 32 -37.94 -46.71 -26.88
C SER A 32 -37.67 -45.54 -25.92
N GLU A 33 -38.30 -44.39 -26.20
CA GLU A 33 -38.13 -43.21 -25.35
C GLU A 33 -38.66 -43.43 -23.91
N GLN A 34 -39.57 -44.38 -23.71
CA GLN A 34 -40.04 -44.79 -22.39
C GLN A 34 -38.97 -45.59 -21.62
N GLU A 35 -38.33 -46.56 -22.26
CA GLU A 35 -37.23 -47.33 -21.67
C GLU A 35 -36.02 -46.43 -21.35
N ALA A 36 -35.69 -45.49 -22.24
CA ALA A 36 -34.63 -44.52 -21.99
C ALA A 36 -34.97 -43.57 -20.82
N LYS A 37 -36.23 -43.12 -20.69
CA LYS A 37 -36.72 -42.32 -19.55
C LYS A 37 -36.72 -43.10 -18.24
N GLU A 38 -36.94 -44.41 -18.27
CA GLU A 38 -36.92 -45.25 -17.08
C GLU A 38 -35.49 -45.59 -16.66
N ALA A 39 -34.60 -45.93 -17.60
CA ALA A 39 -33.16 -46.08 -17.34
C ALA A 39 -32.54 -44.82 -16.72
N HIS A 40 -32.94 -43.63 -17.21
CA HIS A 40 -32.57 -42.33 -16.63
C HIS A 40 -32.98 -42.22 -15.15
N ARG A 41 -34.24 -42.51 -14.82
CA ARG A 41 -34.76 -42.47 -13.43
C ARG A 41 -34.05 -43.45 -12.51
N GLN A 42 -33.82 -44.67 -12.99
CA GLN A 42 -33.11 -45.72 -12.24
C GLN A 42 -31.65 -45.33 -11.98
N HIS A 43 -30.98 -44.68 -12.95
CA HIS A 43 -29.64 -44.14 -12.76
C HIS A 43 -29.62 -43.02 -11.69
N VAL A 44 -30.50 -42.01 -11.79
CA VAL A 44 -30.61 -40.94 -10.78
C VAL A 44 -30.85 -41.51 -9.38
N ALA A 45 -31.77 -42.47 -9.24
CA ALA A 45 -32.10 -43.09 -7.95
C ALA A 45 -30.90 -43.85 -7.36
N THR A 46 -30.27 -44.72 -8.16
CA THR A 46 -29.13 -45.56 -7.74
C THR A 46 -27.94 -44.69 -7.34
N ARG A 47 -27.55 -43.75 -8.22
CA ARG A 47 -26.40 -42.87 -8.01
C ARG A 47 -26.57 -41.93 -6.82
N THR A 48 -27.79 -41.43 -6.61
CA THR A 48 -28.16 -40.67 -5.42
C THR A 48 -28.04 -41.50 -4.13
N GLN A 49 -28.38 -42.80 -4.17
CA GLN A 49 -28.26 -43.70 -3.03
C GLN A 49 -26.80 -44.06 -2.73
N GLU A 50 -25.96 -44.28 -3.75
CA GLU A 50 -24.51 -44.49 -3.61
C GLU A 50 -23.83 -43.31 -2.90
N LEU A 51 -24.00 -42.10 -3.42
CA LEU A 51 -23.37 -40.89 -2.87
C LEU A 51 -23.82 -40.61 -1.42
N LYS A 52 -25.09 -40.87 -1.09
CA LYS A 52 -25.60 -40.78 0.29
C LYS A 52 -25.05 -41.85 1.21
N LYS A 53 -24.80 -43.07 0.71
CA LYS A 53 -24.12 -44.15 1.44
C LYS A 53 -22.65 -43.78 1.69
N ALA A 54 -21.92 -43.37 0.66
CA ALA A 54 -20.52 -42.94 0.76
C ALA A 54 -20.32 -41.83 1.80
N LYS A 55 -21.21 -40.82 1.81
CA LYS A 55 -21.20 -39.77 2.85
C LYS A 55 -21.48 -40.30 4.26
N ALA A 56 -22.44 -41.21 4.42
CA ALA A 56 -22.73 -41.82 5.71
C ALA A 56 -21.54 -42.64 6.24
N ASP A 57 -20.86 -43.40 5.38
CA ASP A 57 -19.76 -44.26 5.77
C ASP A 57 -18.45 -43.46 5.97
N ALA A 58 -18.19 -42.42 5.18
CA ALA A 58 -17.12 -41.45 5.45
C ALA A 58 -17.31 -40.69 6.77
N SER A 59 -18.57 -40.37 7.13
CA SER A 59 -18.89 -39.77 8.44
C SER A 59 -18.60 -40.73 9.60
N LYS A 60 -18.93 -42.02 9.45
CA LYS A 60 -18.57 -43.05 10.45
C LYS A 60 -17.06 -43.21 10.58
N ALA A 61 -16.32 -43.23 9.47
CA ALA A 61 -14.87 -43.34 9.48
C ALA A 61 -14.21 -42.18 10.26
N LYS A 62 -14.66 -40.94 10.04
CA LYS A 62 -14.20 -39.77 10.82
C LYS A 62 -14.58 -39.84 12.29
N GLN A 63 -15.71 -40.45 12.64
CA GLN A 63 -16.13 -40.65 14.02
C GLN A 63 -15.30 -41.74 14.72
N ALA A 64 -15.03 -42.86 14.04
CA ALA A 64 -14.17 -43.94 14.52
C ALA A 64 -12.71 -43.49 14.74
N ALA A 65 -12.16 -42.71 13.80
CA ALA A 65 -10.82 -42.13 13.92
C ALA A 65 -10.69 -41.22 15.15
N ARG A 66 -11.73 -40.43 15.49
CA ARG A 66 -11.76 -39.61 16.70
C ARG A 66 -11.79 -40.43 17.99
N SER A 67 -12.45 -41.59 18.02
CA SER A 67 -12.45 -42.49 19.19
C SER A 67 -11.15 -43.29 19.38
N ALA A 68 -10.29 -43.39 18.35
CA ALA A 68 -9.09 -44.23 18.41
C ALA A 68 -7.88 -43.56 19.10
N GLY A 69 -7.80 -42.22 19.10
CA GLY A 69 -6.66 -41.48 19.68
C GLY A 69 -6.66 -41.36 21.21
N GLY A 70 -7.60 -42.00 21.91
CA GLY A 70 -7.99 -41.65 23.29
C GLY A 70 -7.43 -42.50 24.43
N LYS A 71 -6.24 -43.12 24.30
CA LYS A 71 -5.59 -43.86 25.42
C LYS A 71 -4.06 -43.70 25.45
N GLY A 72 -3.60 -42.59 26.01
CA GLY A 72 -2.26 -42.44 26.59
C GLY A 72 -2.39 -41.74 27.94
N ALA A 73 -1.97 -42.38 29.03
CA ALA A 73 -1.99 -41.77 30.35
C ALA A 73 -0.72 -40.93 30.54
N ALA A 74 -0.88 -39.64 30.84
CA ALA A 74 0.21 -38.69 31.07
C ALA A 74 -0.03 -37.90 32.36
N ALA A 75 1.04 -37.34 32.90
CA ALA A 75 1.05 -36.51 34.10
C ALA A 75 0.15 -35.26 33.98
N PRO A 76 -0.27 -34.63 35.09
CA PRO A 76 -1.01 -33.36 35.04
C PRO A 76 -0.27 -32.32 34.19
N PRO A 77 -0.99 -31.55 33.34
CA PRO A 77 -0.37 -30.67 32.37
C PRO A 77 0.35 -29.51 33.06
N SER A 78 1.66 -29.44 32.83
CA SER A 78 2.44 -28.22 33.04
C SER A 78 1.90 -27.08 32.16
N LEU A 79 2.17 -25.83 32.55
CA LEU A 79 1.73 -24.61 31.87
C LEU A 79 2.09 -24.62 30.38
N ALA A 80 1.12 -24.92 29.52
CA ALA A 80 1.25 -24.78 28.09
C ALA A 80 1.09 -23.29 27.71
N ALA A 81 2.13 -22.71 27.12
CA ALA A 81 2.03 -21.37 26.54
C ALA A 81 0.97 -21.35 25.41
N PRO A 82 0.21 -20.25 25.25
CA PRO A 82 -0.77 -20.13 24.16
C PRO A 82 -0.09 -20.17 22.79
N SER A 83 -0.77 -20.75 21.79
CA SER A 83 -0.25 -20.85 20.43
C SER A 83 -0.07 -19.48 19.77
N ALA A 84 0.98 -19.34 18.96
CA ALA A 84 1.44 -18.05 18.44
C ALA A 84 0.38 -17.25 17.64
N ASP A 85 -0.52 -17.93 16.91
CA ASP A 85 -1.64 -17.30 16.18
C ASP A 85 -2.58 -16.46 17.08
N VAL A 86 -2.61 -16.71 18.40
CA VAL A 86 -3.61 -16.14 19.31
C VAL A 86 -3.24 -14.74 19.82
N LEU A 87 -1.96 -14.34 19.76
CA LEU A 87 -1.50 -12.99 20.16
C LEU A 87 -1.72 -11.91 19.08
N GLN A 88 -1.99 -12.32 17.84
CA GLN A 88 -1.96 -11.48 16.63
C GLN A 88 -2.70 -10.13 16.73
N ASN A 89 -3.82 -10.06 17.46
CA ASN A 89 -4.66 -8.86 17.56
C ASN A 89 -4.07 -7.73 18.41
N ASN A 90 -3.13 -8.03 19.32
CA ASN A 90 -2.60 -7.09 20.31
C ASN A 90 -1.08 -6.91 20.25
N THR A 91 -0.39 -7.54 19.28
CA THR A 91 1.08 -7.47 19.13
C THR A 91 1.58 -6.02 19.09
N ASP A 92 1.07 -5.19 18.18
CA ASP A 92 1.44 -3.76 18.05
C ASP A 92 1.23 -2.95 19.34
N TYR A 93 0.25 -3.34 20.17
CA TYR A 93 -0.06 -2.67 21.42
C TYR A 93 0.93 -3.07 22.52
N TYR A 94 1.17 -4.37 22.69
CA TYR A 94 2.11 -4.85 23.72
C TYR A 94 3.57 -4.53 23.38
N THR A 95 3.96 -4.49 22.10
CA THR A 95 5.29 -3.98 21.70
C THR A 95 5.50 -2.57 22.26
N LYS A 96 4.57 -1.64 22.01
CA LYS A 96 4.64 -0.26 22.53
C LYS A 96 4.66 -0.21 24.06
N LEU A 97 3.91 -1.10 24.74
CA LEU A 97 3.91 -1.17 26.20
C LEU A 97 5.29 -1.60 26.73
N MET A 98 5.89 -2.63 26.13
CA MET A 98 7.23 -3.12 26.48
C MET A 98 8.31 -2.07 26.17
N ASP A 99 8.23 -1.38 25.03
CA ASP A 99 9.10 -0.26 24.69
C ASP A 99 9.01 0.86 25.76
N SER A 100 7.78 1.20 26.17
CA SER A 100 7.52 2.21 27.19
C SER A 100 8.03 1.80 28.57
N MET A 101 7.86 0.53 28.96
CA MET A 101 8.44 -0.03 30.19
C MET A 101 9.97 -0.02 30.14
N SER A 102 10.58 -0.29 28.98
CA SER A 102 12.03 -0.21 28.77
C SER A 102 12.57 1.22 28.92
N VAL A 103 11.90 2.22 28.33
CA VAL A 103 12.21 3.66 28.50
C VAL A 103 12.18 4.06 29.97
N ILE A 104 11.19 3.59 30.74
CA ILE A 104 11.10 3.85 32.18
C ILE A 104 12.27 3.20 32.92
N GLN A 105 12.46 1.89 32.76
CA GLN A 105 13.46 1.11 33.50
C GLN A 105 14.90 1.50 33.17
N GLY A 106 15.15 2.05 31.98
CA GLY A 106 16.44 2.61 31.58
C GLY A 106 16.76 3.99 32.16
N HIS A 107 15.78 4.71 32.71
CA HIS A 107 15.98 6.06 33.24
C HIS A 107 16.41 6.04 34.72
N PRO A 108 17.46 6.78 35.15
CA PRO A 108 18.07 6.65 36.49
C PRO A 108 17.10 6.73 37.68
N VAL A 109 16.11 7.62 37.64
CA VAL A 109 15.10 7.80 38.71
C VAL A 109 14.27 6.53 38.97
N PHE A 110 14.15 5.65 37.97
CA PHE A 110 13.39 4.40 38.01
C PHE A 110 14.28 3.15 37.90
N GLN A 111 15.59 3.29 38.15
CA GLN A 111 16.50 2.14 38.15
C GLN A 111 16.03 1.11 39.21
N ARG A 112 15.86 -0.15 38.78
CA ARG A 112 15.32 -1.26 39.60
C ARG A 112 13.93 -0.96 40.20
N ILE A 113 13.09 -0.16 39.52
CA ILE A 113 11.73 0.18 39.98
C ILE A 113 10.88 -1.06 40.26
N ASN A 114 11.08 -2.17 39.56
CA ASN A 114 10.45 -3.47 39.79
C ASN A 114 10.79 -4.12 41.15
N GLU A 115 11.97 -3.83 41.72
CA GLU A 115 12.43 -4.37 43.00
C GLU A 115 12.17 -3.42 44.18
N ALA A 116 11.87 -2.15 43.90
CA ALA A 116 11.61 -1.14 44.91
C ALA A 116 10.37 -1.48 45.77
N MET A 117 10.47 -1.19 47.07
CA MET A 117 9.36 -1.32 48.01
C MET A 117 8.36 -0.16 47.88
N PRO A 118 7.09 -0.34 48.28
CA PRO A 118 6.11 0.75 48.33
C PRO A 118 6.53 1.84 49.32
N LEU A 119 6.13 3.10 49.07
CA LEU A 119 6.48 4.22 49.95
C LEU A 119 5.68 4.20 51.25
N LEU A 120 6.38 4.37 52.37
CA LEU A 120 5.78 4.58 53.68
C LEU A 120 5.17 5.99 53.77
N ILE A 121 4.11 6.13 54.57
CA ILE A 121 3.66 7.44 55.02
C ILE A 121 4.69 7.97 56.03
N THR A 122 5.18 9.19 55.84
CA THR A 122 6.21 9.81 56.70
C THR A 122 6.01 11.32 56.77
N ASP A 123 6.38 11.90 57.90
CA ASP A 123 6.43 13.33 58.20
C ASP A 123 7.76 13.99 57.80
N ASP A 124 8.76 13.19 57.39
CA ASP A 124 10.06 13.67 56.94
C ASP A 124 10.00 14.22 55.51
N GLU A 125 9.95 15.56 55.39
CA GLU A 125 9.95 16.31 54.13
C GLU A 125 11.14 16.00 53.20
N THR A 126 12.22 15.37 53.70
CA THR A 126 13.37 14.96 52.87
C THR A 126 13.17 13.63 52.13
N LYS A 127 12.07 12.90 52.41
CA LYS A 127 11.76 11.60 51.84
C LYS A 127 10.50 11.64 50.95
N GLU A 128 10.45 10.76 49.95
CA GLU A 128 9.22 10.53 49.19
C GLU A 128 8.17 9.86 50.09
N CYS A 129 7.06 10.55 50.36
CA CYS A 129 5.97 10.05 51.20
C CYS A 129 4.92 9.30 50.37
N GLY A 130 4.42 8.17 50.89
CA GLY A 130 3.29 7.43 50.34
C GLY A 130 1.92 8.00 50.78
N VAL A 131 0.85 7.59 50.09
CA VAL A 131 -0.53 8.09 50.33
C VAL A 131 -1.46 7.09 51.04
N GLN A 132 -1.01 5.86 51.28
CA GLN A 132 -1.77 4.79 51.95
C GLN A 132 -0.79 3.83 52.64
N ALA A 133 -1.23 3.12 53.68
CA ALA A 133 -0.44 2.09 54.35
C ALA A 133 0.04 0.99 53.36
N VAL A 134 1.32 0.62 53.46
CA VAL A 134 2.00 -0.29 52.54
C VAL A 134 1.55 -1.75 52.67
N PHE A 135 1.79 -2.54 51.62
CA PHE A 135 1.52 -3.97 51.61
C PHE A 135 2.31 -4.72 52.69
N GLU A 136 1.61 -5.51 53.51
CA GLU A 136 2.17 -6.37 54.54
C GLU A 136 1.60 -7.80 54.42
N ALA A 137 2.48 -8.79 54.31
CA ALA A 137 2.11 -10.14 53.86
C ALA A 137 1.22 -10.91 54.86
N GLU A 138 1.49 -10.81 56.17
CA GLU A 138 0.70 -11.55 57.17
C GLU A 138 -0.65 -10.85 57.42
N ALA A 139 -0.71 -9.51 57.46
CA ALA A 139 -1.98 -8.78 57.42
C ALA A 139 -2.82 -9.11 56.17
N ALA A 140 -2.19 -9.23 54.98
CA ALA A 140 -2.88 -9.63 53.76
C ALA A 140 -3.51 -11.02 53.87
N LYS A 141 -2.73 -12.00 54.35
CA LYS A 141 -3.15 -13.39 54.57
C LYS A 141 -4.28 -13.50 55.61
N ILE A 142 -4.19 -12.77 56.73
CA ILE A 142 -5.23 -12.70 57.75
C ILE A 142 -6.52 -12.08 57.19
N ALA A 143 -6.41 -11.01 56.39
CA ALA A 143 -7.56 -10.34 55.79
C ALA A 143 -8.25 -11.20 54.71
N LEU A 144 -7.48 -11.77 53.78
CA LEU A 144 -7.99 -12.66 52.73
C LEU A 144 -8.66 -13.92 53.31
N ALA A 145 -8.10 -14.51 54.37
CA ALA A 145 -8.70 -15.65 55.07
C ALA A 145 -9.99 -15.33 55.86
N ARG A 146 -10.20 -14.07 56.26
CA ARG A 146 -11.37 -13.65 57.07
C ARG A 146 -12.48 -12.97 56.28
N THR A 147 -12.12 -12.22 55.24
CA THR A 147 -13.04 -11.34 54.50
C THR A 147 -12.99 -11.54 52.98
N GLY A 148 -12.05 -12.36 52.49
CA GLY A 148 -11.79 -12.52 51.06
C GLY A 148 -11.07 -11.34 50.39
N VAL A 149 -10.85 -10.22 51.10
CA VAL A 149 -10.34 -8.96 50.53
C VAL A 149 -9.25 -8.31 51.40
N TYR A 150 -8.19 -7.79 50.78
CA TYR A 150 -7.17 -6.94 51.41
C TYR A 150 -6.92 -5.68 50.58
N ARG A 151 -6.43 -4.58 51.19
CA ARG A 151 -6.17 -3.29 50.52
C ARG A 151 -4.90 -2.64 51.06
N ALA A 152 -3.99 -2.21 50.18
CA ALA A 152 -2.73 -1.57 50.56
C ALA A 152 -2.14 -0.69 49.44
N ALA A 153 -1.16 0.14 49.78
CA ALA A 153 -0.25 0.74 48.81
C ALA A 153 0.78 -0.31 48.36
N CYS A 154 0.93 -0.43 47.04
CA CYS A 154 1.83 -1.33 46.36
C CYS A 154 2.66 -0.59 45.31
N ASN A 155 3.66 -1.29 44.77
CA ASN A 155 4.40 -0.86 43.59
C ASN A 155 3.68 -1.34 42.32
N LEU A 156 3.40 -0.44 41.37
CA LEU A 156 2.74 -0.78 40.10
C LEU A 156 3.50 -1.86 39.30
N PHE A 157 4.84 -1.85 39.35
CA PHE A 157 5.69 -2.83 38.67
C PHE A 157 5.76 -4.20 39.36
N TRP A 158 4.96 -4.43 40.41
CA TRP A 158 4.69 -5.78 40.94
C TRP A 158 3.51 -6.47 40.22
N LEU A 159 2.78 -5.76 39.36
CA LEU A 159 1.80 -6.36 38.44
C LEU A 159 2.49 -7.00 37.23
N ASP A 160 1.92 -8.10 36.75
CA ASP A 160 2.14 -8.52 35.36
C ASP A 160 1.29 -7.62 34.45
N LEU A 161 1.92 -6.55 33.95
CA LEU A 161 1.31 -5.61 32.99
C LEU A 161 1.15 -6.20 31.58
N THR A 162 1.60 -7.44 31.34
CA THR A 162 1.31 -8.18 30.09
C THR A 162 0.16 -9.17 30.25
N SER A 163 -0.26 -9.47 31.49
CA SER A 163 -1.47 -10.24 31.78
C SER A 163 -2.73 -9.46 31.45
N ASN A 164 -3.69 -10.17 30.85
CA ASN A 164 -4.99 -9.64 30.45
C ASN A 164 -6.05 -10.71 30.70
N SER A 165 -7.15 -10.38 31.38
CA SER A 165 -8.25 -11.32 31.63
C SER A 165 -9.06 -11.66 30.35
N THR A 166 -8.81 -10.92 29.26
CA THR A 166 -9.55 -10.93 27.99
C THR A 166 -8.63 -10.86 26.76
N PRO A 167 -7.53 -11.66 26.67
CA PRO A 167 -6.35 -11.35 25.86
C PRO A 167 -6.57 -11.27 24.33
N ARG A 168 -7.68 -11.85 23.85
CA ARG A 168 -8.11 -11.88 22.43
C ARG A 168 -8.88 -10.63 21.99
N VAL A 169 -9.28 -9.76 22.93
CA VAL A 169 -10.01 -8.52 22.64
C VAL A 169 -9.01 -7.42 22.25
N PRO A 170 -9.17 -6.75 21.09
CA PRO A 170 -8.23 -5.70 20.68
C PRO A 170 -8.22 -4.51 21.65
N LEU A 171 -7.02 -4.07 22.05
CA LEU A 171 -6.81 -2.88 22.87
C LEU A 171 -6.52 -1.65 21.98
N SER A 172 -7.13 -0.51 22.28
CA SER A 172 -6.92 0.73 21.51
C SER A 172 -5.88 1.61 22.17
N TYR A 173 -4.67 1.66 21.59
CA TYR A 173 -3.61 2.57 22.02
C TYR A 173 -4.10 4.03 22.08
N ALA A 174 -4.87 4.48 21.07
CA ALA A 174 -5.40 5.84 21.03
C ALA A 174 -6.29 6.18 22.24
N ARG A 175 -7.21 5.28 22.64
CA ARG A 175 -8.12 5.50 23.78
C ARG A 175 -7.42 5.46 25.15
N VAL A 176 -6.32 4.71 25.24
CA VAL A 176 -5.45 4.68 26.43
C VAL A 176 -4.58 5.94 26.50
N ARG A 177 -4.21 6.52 25.35
CA ARG A 177 -3.53 7.83 25.28
C ARG A 177 -4.45 9.01 25.55
N GLU A 178 -5.70 8.95 25.09
CA GLU A 178 -6.79 9.86 25.43
C GLU A 178 -7.05 9.85 26.95
N TRP A 179 -7.08 8.67 27.57
CA TRP A 179 -7.13 8.51 29.03
C TRP A 179 -5.93 9.13 29.74
N ALA A 180 -4.71 8.81 29.28
CA ALA A 180 -3.48 9.34 29.84
C ALA A 180 -3.50 10.87 29.87
N GLN A 181 -3.95 11.51 28.78
CA GLN A 181 -4.13 12.95 28.71
C GLN A 181 -5.24 13.47 29.65
N THR A 182 -6.33 12.73 29.80
CA THR A 182 -7.47 13.10 30.68
C THR A 182 -7.09 13.06 32.16
N VAL A 183 -6.32 12.05 32.59
CA VAL A 183 -5.94 11.83 34.00
C VAL A 183 -4.66 12.58 34.38
N PHE A 184 -3.66 12.60 33.50
CA PHE A 184 -2.31 13.11 33.76
C PHE A 184 -1.91 14.34 32.93
N GLY A 185 -2.82 14.92 32.13
CA GLY A 185 -2.55 16.14 31.35
C GLY A 185 -2.29 17.40 32.18
N LYS A 186 -2.30 17.30 33.51
CA LYS A 186 -1.87 18.33 34.48
C LYS A 186 -0.63 17.92 35.30
N GLY A 187 0.07 16.86 34.90
CA GLY A 187 1.21 16.27 35.61
C GLY A 187 0.88 14.97 36.35
N PRO A 188 1.88 14.38 37.03
CA PRO A 188 1.73 13.15 37.82
C PRO A 188 0.63 13.25 38.90
N ARG A 189 -0.07 12.14 39.14
CA ARG A 189 -1.12 12.05 40.15
C ARG A 189 -1.29 10.61 40.63
N HIS A 190 -1.50 10.40 41.92
CA HIS A 190 -1.92 9.10 42.46
C HIS A 190 -3.30 8.69 41.91
N PHE A 191 -3.48 7.39 41.70
CA PHE A 191 -4.78 6.80 41.35
C PHE A 191 -5.82 7.10 42.45
N LYS A 192 -7.07 7.36 42.03
CA LYS A 192 -8.21 7.45 42.96
C LYS A 192 -8.84 6.08 43.23
N ASP A 193 -8.85 5.24 42.20
CA ASP A 193 -9.53 3.95 42.19
C ASP A 193 -8.55 2.82 42.51
N LEU A 194 -9.02 1.81 43.24
CA LEU A 194 -8.22 0.64 43.61
C LEU A 194 -8.01 -0.27 42.40
N ILE A 195 -6.75 -0.65 42.13
CA ILE A 195 -6.46 -1.73 41.18
C ILE A 195 -6.78 -3.05 41.86
N LEU A 196 -7.76 -3.80 41.33
CA LEU A 196 -8.09 -5.14 41.78
C LEU A 196 -7.09 -6.15 41.20
N VAL A 197 -6.55 -6.99 42.08
CA VAL A 197 -5.59 -8.06 41.81
C VAL A 197 -6.18 -9.39 42.25
N ALA A 198 -6.04 -10.42 41.41
CA ALA A 198 -6.49 -11.77 41.72
C ALA A 198 -5.52 -12.49 42.66
N ALA A 199 -5.96 -12.81 43.88
CA ALA A 199 -5.28 -13.74 44.77
C ALA A 199 -5.73 -15.18 44.43
N PRO A 200 -4.81 -16.14 44.16
CA PRO A 200 -5.18 -17.51 43.79
C PRO A 200 -5.93 -18.26 44.90
N ALA A 201 -5.48 -18.10 46.16
CA ALA A 201 -6.09 -18.64 47.35
C ALA A 201 -5.90 -17.68 48.54
N ALA A 202 -6.67 -17.85 49.61
CA ALA A 202 -6.65 -16.97 50.78
C ALA A 202 -5.34 -17.02 51.59
N ASP A 203 -4.59 -18.11 51.47
CA ASP A 203 -3.32 -18.41 52.13
C ASP A 203 -2.09 -18.22 51.22
N SER A 204 -2.28 -17.72 50.00
CA SER A 204 -1.21 -17.52 49.02
C SER A 204 -0.14 -16.54 49.51
N ASP A 205 1.14 -16.90 49.37
CA ASP A 205 2.25 -15.95 49.50
C ASP A 205 2.25 -15.00 48.30
N LEU A 206 1.52 -13.89 48.44
CA LEU A 206 1.46 -12.84 47.44
C LEU A 206 2.82 -12.16 47.24
N LEU A 207 3.67 -12.06 48.26
CA LEU A 207 4.95 -11.37 48.14
C LEU A 207 5.95 -12.16 47.28
N ALA A 208 5.93 -13.50 47.38
CA ALA A 208 6.65 -14.38 46.45
C ALA A 208 6.14 -14.28 45.00
N LEU A 209 4.86 -13.94 44.80
CA LEU A 209 4.23 -13.79 43.48
C LEU A 209 4.43 -12.40 42.82
N ARG A 210 5.18 -11.48 43.45
CA ARG A 210 5.45 -10.14 42.89
C ARG A 210 6.03 -10.21 41.47
N GLY A 211 5.53 -9.37 40.56
CA GLY A 211 5.83 -9.39 39.13
C GLY A 211 5.01 -10.41 38.32
N SER A 212 4.21 -11.26 38.98
CA SER A 212 3.25 -12.19 38.35
C SER A 212 1.79 -11.92 38.76
N TRP A 213 1.53 -10.83 39.48
CA TRP A 213 0.20 -10.45 39.95
C TRP A 213 -0.72 -10.10 38.77
N LYS A 214 -1.76 -10.91 38.55
CA LYS A 214 -2.78 -10.68 37.52
C LYS A 214 -3.73 -9.57 37.96
N GLN A 215 -3.71 -8.43 37.27
CA GLN A 215 -4.73 -7.40 37.42
C GLN A 215 -6.09 -7.88 36.86
N VAL A 216 -7.16 -7.37 37.46
CA VAL A 216 -8.58 -7.65 37.11
C VAL A 216 -9.31 -6.35 36.75
N THR A 217 -8.85 -5.22 37.30
CA THR A 217 -9.20 -3.87 36.82
C THR A 217 -8.78 -3.69 35.36
N PRO A 218 -9.55 -2.95 34.53
CA PRO A 218 -9.25 -2.72 33.13
C PRO A 218 -7.81 -2.24 32.88
N GLU A 219 -7.09 -2.97 32.04
CA GLU A 219 -5.65 -2.74 31.78
C GLU A 219 -5.36 -1.34 31.22
N GLU A 220 -6.36 -0.73 30.56
CA GLU A 220 -6.32 0.66 30.10
C GLU A 220 -5.94 1.66 31.22
N LEU A 221 -6.32 1.41 32.47
CA LEU A 221 -5.99 2.27 33.61
C LEU A 221 -4.48 2.26 33.90
N THR A 222 -3.88 1.09 34.03
CA THR A 222 -2.45 0.95 34.40
C THR A 222 -1.54 1.28 33.22
N HIS A 223 -1.90 0.85 32.01
CA HIS A 223 -1.11 1.13 30.81
C HIS A 223 -1.09 2.63 30.47
N SER A 224 -2.16 3.37 30.75
CA SER A 224 -2.16 4.83 30.56
C SER A 224 -1.08 5.54 31.38
N THR A 225 -0.76 5.02 32.57
CA THR A 225 0.26 5.56 33.48
C THR A 225 1.67 5.29 32.93
N VAL A 226 1.88 4.07 32.42
CA VAL A 226 3.13 3.67 31.73
C VAL A 226 3.37 4.53 30.49
N PHE A 227 2.37 4.70 29.63
CA PHE A 227 2.48 5.53 28.42
C PHE A 227 2.65 7.02 28.72
N ALA A 228 1.99 7.55 29.77
CA ALA A 228 2.18 8.93 30.18
C ALA A 228 3.62 9.18 30.64
N LEU A 229 4.14 8.33 31.53
CA LEU A 229 5.49 8.49 32.07
C LEU A 229 6.58 8.31 31.00
N ALA A 230 6.47 7.30 30.13
CA ALA A 230 7.44 7.08 29.06
C ALA A 230 7.52 8.31 28.12
N ASP A 231 6.39 8.96 27.82
CA ASP A 231 6.37 10.22 27.09
C ASP A 231 7.03 11.38 27.86
N ARG A 232 6.77 11.52 29.17
CA ARG A 232 7.41 12.57 29.98
C ARG A 232 8.93 12.40 30.06
N ILE A 233 9.43 11.16 30.18
CA ILE A 233 10.86 10.84 30.09
C ILE A 233 11.41 11.20 28.71
N THR A 234 10.73 10.77 27.63
CA THR A 234 11.15 11.03 26.24
C THR A 234 11.13 12.53 25.90
N ALA A 235 10.23 13.30 26.50
CA ALA A 235 10.13 14.75 26.39
C ALA A 235 11.11 15.53 27.30
N GLY A 236 11.99 14.84 28.05
CA GLY A 236 13.00 15.48 28.91
C GLY A 236 12.42 16.16 30.15
N ALA A 237 11.38 15.59 30.76
CA ALA A 237 10.81 16.10 32.02
C ALA A 237 11.86 16.19 33.14
N GLY A 238 11.76 17.24 33.97
CA GLY A 238 12.68 17.50 35.07
C GLY A 238 12.61 16.45 36.18
N GLU A 239 13.70 16.28 36.93
CA GLU A 239 13.83 15.21 37.93
C GLU A 239 12.74 15.26 39.02
N GLU A 240 12.30 16.46 39.43
CA GLU A 240 11.20 16.67 40.38
C GLU A 240 9.86 16.09 39.89
N GLU A 241 9.54 16.27 38.61
CA GLU A 241 8.34 15.66 38.01
C GLU A 241 8.51 14.13 37.98
N LEU A 242 9.69 13.63 37.63
CA LEU A 242 9.96 12.19 37.55
C LEU A 242 9.96 11.52 38.94
N ARG A 243 10.41 12.19 40.00
CA ARG A 243 10.24 11.75 41.40
C ARG A 243 8.77 11.77 41.82
N SER A 244 8.00 12.76 41.37
CA SER A 244 6.55 12.79 41.60
C SER A 244 5.83 11.60 40.91
N TRP A 245 6.23 11.26 39.68
CA TRP A 245 5.80 10.03 39.01
C TRP A 245 6.26 8.76 39.74
N ARG A 246 7.48 8.73 40.28
CA ARG A 246 8.02 7.61 41.08
C ARG A 246 7.18 7.37 42.33
N SER A 247 6.77 8.42 43.05
CA SER A 247 5.85 8.30 44.18
C SER A 247 4.48 7.76 43.76
N CYS A 248 3.95 8.18 42.61
CA CYS A 248 2.70 7.62 42.07
C CYS A 248 2.81 6.10 41.82
N LEU A 249 3.91 5.63 41.21
CA LEU A 249 4.16 4.21 40.96
C LEU A 249 4.30 3.39 42.25
N LEU A 250 5.06 3.89 43.23
CA LEU A 250 5.35 3.19 44.48
C LEU A 250 4.28 3.36 45.57
N SER A 251 3.28 4.20 45.33
CA SER A 251 2.13 4.41 46.21
C SER A 251 0.83 4.07 45.49
N THR A 252 0.84 3.01 44.67
CA THR A 252 -0.30 2.59 43.87
C THR A 252 -1.32 1.87 44.76
N PRO A 253 -2.56 2.37 44.90
CA PRO A 253 -3.57 1.73 45.74
C PRO A 253 -4.09 0.44 45.09
N MET A 254 -3.85 -0.70 45.72
CA MET A 254 -4.30 -2.01 45.25
C MET A 254 -5.26 -2.67 46.23
N MET A 255 -6.15 -3.50 45.67
CA MET A 255 -7.07 -4.37 46.38
C MET A 255 -6.85 -5.81 45.90
N PHE A 256 -6.68 -6.74 46.82
CA PHE A 256 -6.54 -8.16 46.51
C PHE A 256 -7.87 -8.84 46.84
N SER A 257 -8.36 -9.71 45.94
CA SER A 257 -9.54 -10.54 46.18
C SER A 257 -9.26 -11.98 45.81
N VAL A 258 -9.76 -12.93 46.60
CA VAL A 258 -9.62 -14.37 46.31
C VAL A 258 -10.50 -14.74 45.10
N LEU A 259 -9.86 -15.11 43.98
CA LEU A 259 -10.52 -15.43 42.71
C LEU A 259 -9.99 -16.78 42.18
N GLY A 260 -10.44 -17.87 42.80
CA GLY A 260 -9.83 -19.20 42.70
C GLY A 260 -9.92 -19.94 41.37
N ASN A 261 -10.35 -19.32 40.27
CA ASN A 261 -10.24 -19.86 38.91
C ASN A 261 -10.35 -18.77 37.83
N GLU A 262 -9.97 -19.09 36.59
CA GLU A 262 -9.96 -18.15 35.48
C GLU A 262 -11.34 -17.64 35.05
N ASP A 263 -12.42 -18.38 35.33
CA ASP A 263 -13.79 -17.93 35.05
C ASP A 263 -14.21 -16.84 36.04
N ALA A 264 -13.85 -16.97 37.32
CA ALA A 264 -14.07 -15.93 38.33
C ALA A 264 -13.25 -14.65 38.02
N ILE A 265 -12.00 -14.81 37.58
CA ILE A 265 -11.16 -13.68 37.11
C ILE A 265 -11.79 -13.01 35.88
N TYR A 266 -12.24 -13.79 34.90
CA TYR A 266 -12.92 -13.28 33.70
C TYR A 266 -14.22 -12.53 34.03
N TRP A 267 -15.07 -13.07 34.91
CA TRP A 267 -16.36 -12.46 35.24
C TRP A 267 -16.24 -11.22 36.13
N GLU A 268 -15.29 -11.19 37.08
CA GLU A 268 -15.01 -9.97 37.84
C GLU A 268 -14.37 -8.90 36.94
N ALA A 269 -13.47 -9.25 36.01
CA ALA A 269 -12.94 -8.29 35.03
C ALA A 269 -14.03 -7.76 34.08
N TYR A 270 -14.95 -8.62 33.65
CA TYR A 270 -16.15 -8.23 32.90
C TYR A 270 -17.01 -7.24 33.70
N ASP A 271 -17.30 -7.55 34.96
CA ASP A 271 -18.13 -6.71 35.84
C ASP A 271 -17.43 -5.37 36.14
N GLN A 272 -16.12 -5.33 36.38
CA GLN A 272 -15.36 -4.08 36.50
C GLN A 272 -15.48 -3.21 35.24
N ARG A 273 -15.56 -3.82 34.05
CA ARG A 273 -15.82 -3.12 32.77
C ARG A 273 -17.30 -2.72 32.55
N GLN A 274 -18.25 -3.23 33.35
CA GLN A 274 -19.67 -2.83 33.31
C GLN A 274 -20.08 -1.90 34.46
N ARG A 275 -19.41 -1.96 35.61
CA ARG A 275 -19.74 -1.22 36.84
C ARG A 275 -19.69 0.29 36.60
N THR A 276 -20.77 0.96 37.00
CA THR A 276 -21.06 2.34 36.62
C THR A 276 -20.02 3.36 37.08
N GLY A 277 -19.27 3.15 38.17
CA GLY A 277 -18.25 4.12 38.63
C GLY A 277 -17.16 4.41 37.58
N ILE A 278 -16.56 3.35 37.02
CA ILE A 278 -15.53 3.45 35.97
C ILE A 278 -16.21 3.82 34.63
N VAL A 279 -17.41 3.29 34.36
CA VAL A 279 -18.10 3.43 33.07
C VAL A 279 -18.80 4.78 32.86
N GLN A 280 -19.22 5.48 33.92
CA GLN A 280 -19.91 6.79 33.84
C GLN A 280 -18.96 7.97 33.87
N SER A 281 -17.83 7.85 34.58
CA SER A 281 -16.85 8.94 34.71
C SER A 281 -16.06 9.18 33.41
N HIS A 282 -16.07 8.20 32.49
CA HIS A 282 -14.84 7.80 31.82
C HIS A 282 -15.09 6.86 30.62
N ASP A 283 -15.52 7.43 29.49
CA ASP A 283 -15.96 6.67 28.31
C ASP A 283 -14.88 5.81 27.61
N THR A 284 -13.59 6.16 27.73
CA THR A 284 -12.53 5.53 26.91
C THR A 284 -12.22 4.06 27.27
N ILE A 285 -12.79 3.51 28.36
CA ILE A 285 -12.64 2.10 28.79
C ILE A 285 -13.78 1.19 28.28
N LYS A 286 -14.93 1.74 27.84
CA LYS A 286 -16.08 0.93 27.39
C LYS A 286 -15.73 0.07 26.17
N ARG A 287 -16.21 -1.17 26.10
CA ARG A 287 -16.04 -2.03 24.91
C ARG A 287 -16.83 -1.49 23.71
N SER A 288 -16.16 -1.38 22.56
CA SER A 288 -16.81 -1.12 21.27
C SER A 288 -17.57 -2.34 20.76
N ALA A 289 -18.42 -2.16 19.74
CA ALA A 289 -19.11 -3.25 19.06
C ALA A 289 -18.15 -4.27 18.42
N ARG A 290 -16.95 -3.84 17.98
CA ARG A 290 -15.89 -4.75 17.51
C ARG A 290 -15.30 -5.55 18.67
N GLN A 291 -14.91 -4.86 19.76
CA GLN A 291 -14.38 -5.49 20.96
C GLN A 291 -15.37 -6.51 21.55
N TRP A 292 -16.67 -6.19 21.61
CA TRP A 292 -17.74 -7.10 22.03
C TRP A 292 -17.81 -8.39 21.18
N ALA A 293 -17.69 -8.26 19.86
CA ALA A 293 -17.70 -9.42 18.97
C ALA A 293 -16.47 -10.32 19.15
N HIS A 294 -15.29 -9.75 19.42
CA HIS A 294 -14.10 -10.51 19.83
C HIS A 294 -14.29 -11.19 21.20
N GLU A 295 -14.86 -10.48 22.19
CA GLU A 295 -15.01 -10.98 23.56
C GLU A 295 -15.97 -12.18 23.64
N ILE A 296 -17.12 -12.11 22.95
CA ILE A 296 -18.07 -13.22 22.85
C ILE A 296 -17.46 -14.45 22.16
N MET A 297 -16.60 -14.25 21.16
CA MET A 297 -15.94 -15.37 20.47
C MET A 297 -14.78 -15.95 21.27
N ALA A 298 -14.03 -15.13 22.01
CA ALA A 298 -13.04 -15.61 22.97
C ALA A 298 -13.69 -16.43 24.09
N PHE A 299 -14.81 -15.96 24.65
CA PHE A 299 -15.60 -16.69 25.64
C PHE A 299 -16.16 -18.00 25.06
N LYS A 300 -16.66 -17.98 23.82
CA LYS A 300 -17.10 -19.19 23.09
C LYS A 300 -15.99 -20.23 23.01
N GLU A 301 -14.84 -19.86 22.45
CA GLU A 301 -13.73 -20.80 22.24
C GLU A 301 -13.21 -21.37 23.58
N ARG A 302 -13.09 -20.54 24.62
CA ARG A 302 -12.72 -21.01 25.97
C ARG A 302 -13.74 -22.02 26.52
N LYS A 303 -15.04 -21.75 26.40
CA LYS A 303 -16.09 -22.69 26.88
C LYS A 303 -16.25 -23.92 26.00
N GLU A 304 -15.96 -23.86 24.70
CA GLU A 304 -15.87 -25.04 23.83
C GLU A 304 -14.66 -25.92 24.19
N GLN A 305 -13.55 -25.33 24.65
CA GLN A 305 -12.39 -26.06 25.17
C GLN A 305 -12.66 -26.68 26.55
N GLU A 306 -13.22 -25.92 27.51
CA GLU A 306 -13.57 -26.41 28.85
C GLU A 306 -14.59 -27.58 28.83
N LEU A 307 -15.57 -27.52 27.92
CA LEU A 307 -16.66 -28.51 27.85
C LEU A 307 -16.40 -29.64 26.85
N GLY A 308 -15.42 -29.49 25.95
CA GLY A 308 -15.12 -30.47 24.89
C GLY A 308 -16.20 -30.60 23.80
N GLU A 309 -17.22 -29.72 23.79
CA GLU A 309 -18.32 -29.71 22.81
C GLU A 309 -18.43 -28.38 22.07
N ALA A 310 -19.02 -28.39 20.87
CA ALA A 310 -19.26 -27.18 20.08
C ALA A 310 -20.56 -26.47 20.52
N LEU A 311 -20.45 -25.20 20.89
CA LEU A 311 -21.52 -24.44 21.52
C LEU A 311 -22.44 -23.77 20.50
N THR A 312 -23.71 -24.16 20.52
CA THR A 312 -24.78 -23.45 19.78
C THR A 312 -24.97 -22.04 20.35
N SER A 313 -25.38 -21.07 19.51
CA SER A 313 -25.63 -19.68 19.93
C SER A 313 -26.56 -19.57 21.15
N LYS A 314 -27.60 -20.41 21.23
CA LYS A 314 -28.51 -20.46 22.39
C LYS A 314 -27.82 -20.97 23.66
N ARG A 315 -26.99 -22.01 23.58
CA ARG A 315 -26.26 -22.54 24.75
C ARG A 315 -25.19 -21.55 25.21
N LEU A 316 -24.44 -20.96 24.29
CA LEU A 316 -23.48 -19.89 24.57
C LEU A 316 -24.16 -18.70 25.25
N GLN A 317 -25.33 -18.27 24.76
CA GLN A 317 -26.08 -17.16 25.35
C GLN A 317 -26.62 -17.48 26.74
N MET A 318 -27.04 -18.73 27.02
CA MET A 318 -27.38 -19.13 28.39
C MET A 318 -26.16 -19.04 29.30
N LEU A 319 -25.03 -19.65 28.92
CA LEU A 319 -23.78 -19.58 29.71
C LEU A 319 -23.30 -18.15 29.94
N PHE A 320 -23.40 -17.27 28.95
CA PHE A 320 -23.02 -15.86 29.06
C PHE A 320 -24.00 -15.06 29.93
N LYS A 321 -25.32 -15.27 29.77
CA LYS A 321 -26.33 -14.67 30.67
C LYS A 321 -26.14 -15.15 32.10
N ASP A 322 -25.84 -16.44 32.30
CA ASP A 322 -25.66 -17.08 33.61
C ASP A 322 -24.47 -16.52 34.39
N GLY A 323 -23.33 -16.29 33.74
CA GLY A 323 -22.18 -15.63 34.37
C GLY A 323 -22.39 -14.14 34.63
N SER A 324 -23.07 -13.43 33.73
CA SER A 324 -23.38 -11.99 33.87
C SER A 324 -24.41 -11.64 34.97
N LYS A 325 -24.77 -12.58 35.86
CA LYS A 325 -25.81 -12.37 36.89
C LYS A 325 -25.38 -11.47 38.04
N HIS A 326 -24.08 -11.29 38.27
CA HIS A 326 -23.55 -10.46 39.36
C HIS A 326 -23.56 -8.95 39.05
N THR A 327 -23.83 -8.57 37.80
CA THR A 327 -23.88 -7.18 37.34
C THR A 327 -25.20 -6.49 37.75
N GLU A 328 -25.39 -6.15 39.03
CA GLU A 328 -26.60 -5.45 39.51
C GLU A 328 -26.69 -4.00 38.96
N ALA A 329 -25.55 -3.29 38.86
CA ALA A 329 -25.47 -1.90 38.43
C ALA A 329 -25.29 -1.73 36.90
N ARG A 330 -26.28 -2.17 36.10
CA ARG A 330 -26.22 -2.02 34.63
C ARG A 330 -26.57 -0.60 34.17
N SER A 331 -25.74 -0.02 33.31
CA SER A 331 -26.11 1.16 32.52
C SER A 331 -27.24 0.80 31.54
N THR A 332 -28.37 1.49 31.64
CA THR A 332 -29.61 1.24 30.86
C THR A 332 -29.47 1.48 29.35
N LYS A 333 -28.29 1.91 28.86
CA LYS A 333 -27.97 2.13 27.44
C LYS A 333 -27.24 0.96 26.76
N ILE A 334 -26.84 -0.10 27.49
CA ILE A 334 -26.03 -1.20 26.93
C ILE A 334 -26.94 -2.36 26.49
N GLU A 335 -26.94 -2.69 25.19
CA GLU A 335 -27.79 -3.72 24.58
C GLU A 335 -27.41 -5.19 24.92
N THR A 336 -26.49 -5.43 25.87
CA THR A 336 -26.05 -6.79 26.28
C THR A 336 -27.19 -7.67 26.82
N GLY A 337 -28.28 -7.06 27.31
CA GLY A 337 -29.49 -7.76 27.73
C GLY A 337 -30.36 -8.29 26.58
N ALA A 338 -30.13 -7.86 25.33
CA ALA A 338 -30.99 -8.21 24.20
C ALA A 338 -30.91 -9.70 23.82
N ASP A 339 -32.05 -10.32 23.51
CA ASP A 339 -32.14 -11.75 23.21
C ASP A 339 -31.43 -12.22 21.94
N ASN A 340 -30.86 -11.31 21.14
CA ASN A 340 -29.99 -11.66 20.02
C ASN A 340 -28.52 -11.23 20.20
N PHE A 341 -28.14 -10.55 21.29
CA PHE A 341 -26.81 -9.92 21.47
C PHE A 341 -25.64 -10.86 21.14
N VAL A 342 -25.65 -12.08 21.69
CA VAL A 342 -24.60 -13.09 21.46
C VAL A 342 -24.59 -13.59 20.02
N ALA A 343 -25.75 -13.79 19.40
CA ALA A 343 -25.87 -14.22 18.01
C ALA A 343 -25.48 -13.10 17.02
N ASP A 344 -25.74 -11.84 17.38
CA ASP A 344 -25.31 -10.66 16.63
C ASP A 344 -23.78 -10.49 16.70
N CYS A 345 -23.17 -10.65 17.88
CA CYS A 345 -21.71 -10.68 18.06
C CYS A 345 -21.05 -11.78 17.23
N GLN A 346 -21.54 -13.03 17.32
CA GLN A 346 -21.07 -14.14 16.49
C GLN A 346 -21.16 -13.81 14.99
N ARG A 347 -22.31 -13.29 14.53
CA ARG A 347 -22.51 -12.95 13.12
C ARG A 347 -21.59 -11.82 12.65
N VAL A 348 -21.36 -10.79 13.48
CA VAL A 348 -20.42 -9.70 13.19
C VAL A 348 -18.99 -10.24 13.07
N TYR A 349 -18.56 -11.08 14.01
CA TYR A 349 -17.24 -11.70 13.95
C TYR A 349 -17.08 -12.55 12.69
N GLU A 350 -17.96 -13.54 12.48
CA GLU A 350 -17.88 -14.50 11.38
C GLU A 350 -18.02 -13.91 9.96
N LYS A 351 -18.67 -12.74 9.82
CA LYS A 351 -19.02 -12.17 8.50
C LYS A 351 -18.31 -10.85 8.18
N LEU A 352 -17.62 -10.24 9.15
CA LEU A 352 -16.81 -9.03 8.99
C LEU A 352 -15.42 -9.15 9.62
N LEU A 353 -15.29 -9.57 10.88
CA LEU A 353 -14.00 -9.47 11.59
C LEU A 353 -13.00 -10.58 11.22
N THR A 354 -13.50 -11.71 10.71
CA THR A 354 -12.72 -12.75 10.02
C THR A 354 -12.15 -12.31 8.67
N ASP A 355 -12.62 -11.19 8.10
CA ASP A 355 -12.06 -10.62 6.87
C ASP A 355 -11.12 -9.47 7.22
N ASN A 356 -9.81 -9.67 7.04
CA ASN A 356 -8.78 -8.71 7.43
C ASN A 356 -9.02 -7.29 6.88
N TYR A 357 -9.60 -7.16 5.67
CA TYR A 357 -9.96 -5.85 5.12
C TYR A 357 -11.12 -5.22 5.90
N CYS A 358 -12.25 -5.92 6.07
CA CYS A 358 -13.39 -5.41 6.84
C CYS A 358 -13.01 -5.08 8.29
N ASN A 359 -12.20 -5.92 8.94
CA ASN A 359 -11.68 -5.67 10.28
C ASN A 359 -10.81 -4.40 10.34
N ALA A 360 -9.82 -4.28 9.44
CA ALA A 360 -8.96 -3.10 9.36
C ALA A 360 -9.71 -1.79 9.07
N LYS A 361 -10.80 -1.84 8.28
CA LYS A 361 -11.64 -0.65 8.00
C LYS A 361 -12.50 -0.24 9.20
N LEU A 362 -13.01 -1.21 9.97
CA LEU A 362 -13.67 -0.90 11.24
C LEU A 362 -12.68 -0.38 12.28
N GLU A 363 -11.47 -0.94 12.34
CA GLU A 363 -10.41 -0.43 13.22
C GLU A 363 -9.94 0.97 12.84
N SER A 364 -9.81 1.29 11.56
CA SER A 364 -9.49 2.64 11.06
C SER A 364 -10.52 3.66 11.56
N LEU A 365 -11.81 3.33 11.50
CA LEU A 365 -12.89 4.15 12.03
C LEU A 365 -12.88 4.25 13.58
N GLU A 366 -12.56 3.16 14.30
CA GLU A 366 -12.39 3.21 15.76
C GLU A 366 -11.15 3.99 16.21
N ARG A 367 -10.07 3.97 15.42
CA ARG A 367 -8.86 4.79 15.65
C ARG A 367 -9.11 6.27 15.39
N GLN A 368 -9.97 6.62 14.42
CA GLN A 368 -10.29 8.02 14.07
C GLN A 368 -11.39 8.63 14.95
N PHE A 369 -12.42 7.87 15.31
CA PHE A 369 -13.64 8.40 15.97
C PHE A 369 -13.95 7.75 17.33
N GLY A 370 -13.07 6.89 17.85
CA GLY A 370 -13.25 6.26 19.16
C GLY A 370 -14.59 5.51 19.27
N LEU A 371 -15.37 5.82 20.31
CA LEU A 371 -16.73 5.29 20.48
C LEU A 371 -17.80 6.01 19.65
N GLU A 372 -17.52 7.23 19.20
CA GLU A 372 -18.42 8.01 18.34
C GLU A 372 -18.37 7.53 16.88
N SER A 373 -17.46 6.59 16.58
CA SER A 373 -17.42 5.83 15.33
C SER A 373 -18.82 5.38 14.93
N PRO A 374 -19.35 5.82 13.77
CA PRO A 374 -20.75 5.60 13.43
C PRO A 374 -21.11 4.13 13.27
N LEU A 375 -20.13 3.23 13.08
CA LEU A 375 -20.32 1.80 12.97
C LEU A 375 -20.07 1.04 14.29
N ASN A 376 -19.86 1.74 15.41
CA ASN A 376 -19.81 1.22 16.77
C ASN A 376 -21.22 0.78 17.28
N SER A 377 -21.89 -0.10 16.54
CA SER A 377 -23.18 -0.67 16.92
C SER A 377 -23.40 -2.00 16.22
N LEU A 378 -23.60 -3.07 17.00
CA LEU A 378 -23.89 -4.41 16.49
C LEU A 378 -25.11 -4.42 15.57
N LEU A 379 -26.15 -3.65 15.88
CA LEU A 379 -27.32 -3.50 15.03
C LEU A 379 -27.00 -2.87 13.66
N LYS A 380 -26.13 -1.84 13.61
CA LYS A 380 -25.71 -1.21 12.35
C LYS A 380 -24.83 -2.16 11.52
N LEU A 381 -23.87 -2.83 12.15
CA LEU A 381 -23.02 -3.86 11.51
C LEU A 381 -23.86 -5.03 10.99
N ARG A 382 -24.89 -5.46 11.74
CA ARG A 382 -25.82 -6.50 11.29
C ARG A 382 -26.65 -6.07 10.09
N VAL A 383 -27.15 -4.82 10.05
CA VAL A 383 -27.85 -4.29 8.87
C VAL A 383 -26.94 -4.32 7.63
N ILE A 384 -25.65 -3.98 7.76
CA ILE A 384 -24.68 -4.10 6.66
C ILE A 384 -24.57 -5.57 6.22
N ILE A 385 -24.45 -6.53 7.14
CA ILE A 385 -24.37 -7.97 6.82
C ILE A 385 -25.67 -8.49 6.16
N GLU A 386 -26.83 -8.08 6.66
CA GLU A 386 -28.15 -8.50 6.15
C GLU A 386 -28.46 -7.90 4.76
N LYS A 387 -27.89 -6.73 4.44
CA LYS A 387 -28.00 -6.07 3.13
C LYS A 387 -26.93 -6.50 2.11
N THR A 388 -25.93 -7.30 2.49
CA THR A 388 -24.78 -7.66 1.62
C THR A 388 -24.64 -9.18 1.43
N SER A 389 -24.71 -9.63 0.18
CA SER A 389 -24.74 -11.05 -0.15
C SER A 389 -23.38 -11.75 0.01
N ASN A 390 -22.28 -11.05 -0.29
CA ASN A 390 -20.92 -11.60 -0.27
C ASN A 390 -19.94 -10.68 0.50
N VAL A 391 -18.68 -11.13 0.62
CA VAL A 391 -17.62 -10.37 1.33
C VAL A 391 -17.20 -9.12 0.56
N GLU A 392 -17.18 -9.16 -0.77
CA GLU A 392 -16.79 -8.03 -1.63
C GLU A 392 -17.72 -6.83 -1.46
N GLN A 393 -19.04 -7.06 -1.36
CA GLN A 393 -20.01 -6.02 -1.03
C GLN A 393 -19.79 -5.44 0.38
N ARG A 394 -19.33 -6.23 1.35
CA ARG A 394 -19.01 -5.75 2.71
C ARG A 394 -17.74 -4.91 2.73
N ARG A 395 -16.68 -5.38 2.06
CA ARG A 395 -15.44 -4.62 1.84
C ARG A 395 -15.73 -3.29 1.15
N TRP A 396 -16.55 -3.32 0.09
CA TRP A 396 -16.98 -2.10 -0.60
C TRP A 396 -17.71 -1.12 0.32
N VAL A 397 -18.76 -1.58 1.01
CA VAL A 397 -19.60 -0.73 1.87
C VAL A 397 -18.83 -0.18 3.07
N LEU A 398 -18.04 -0.99 3.77
CA LEU A 398 -17.20 -0.52 4.88
C LEU A 398 -16.09 0.42 4.40
N GLY A 399 -15.45 0.10 3.28
CA GLY A 399 -14.48 1.00 2.66
C GLY A 399 -15.12 2.32 2.21
N PHE A 400 -16.36 2.32 1.73
CA PHE A 400 -17.06 3.56 1.35
C PHE A 400 -17.33 4.44 2.57
N PHE A 401 -17.78 3.86 3.69
CA PHE A 401 -17.94 4.61 4.94
C PHE A 401 -16.62 5.16 5.45
N GLU A 402 -15.53 4.41 5.40
CA GLU A 402 -14.20 4.93 5.75
C GLU A 402 -13.81 6.15 4.89
N ASP A 403 -13.87 6.05 3.55
CA ASP A 403 -13.54 7.18 2.65
C ASP A 403 -14.44 8.40 2.92
N ALA A 404 -15.76 8.22 3.00
CA ALA A 404 -16.72 9.31 3.12
C ALA A 404 -16.63 10.03 4.48
N LEU A 405 -16.39 9.29 5.57
CA LEU A 405 -16.18 9.86 6.91
C LEU A 405 -14.78 10.49 7.02
N SER A 406 -13.75 9.86 6.44
CA SER A 406 -12.38 10.39 6.46
C SER A 406 -12.24 11.71 5.69
N THR A 407 -13.03 11.90 4.64
CA THR A 407 -13.01 13.10 3.78
C THR A 407 -14.02 14.17 4.18
N GLY A 408 -14.75 13.98 5.30
CA GLY A 408 -15.80 14.90 5.75
C GLY A 408 -17.03 14.99 4.84
N LYS A 409 -17.09 14.21 3.75
CA LYS A 409 -18.25 14.12 2.84
C LYS A 409 -19.48 13.48 3.50
N LEU A 410 -19.32 12.89 4.69
CA LEU A 410 -20.36 12.32 5.54
C LEU A 410 -20.01 12.57 7.02
N SER A 411 -20.99 12.92 7.85
CA SER A 411 -20.83 13.05 9.31
C SER A 411 -21.23 11.77 10.05
N CYS A 412 -20.72 11.57 11.27
CA CYS A 412 -21.02 10.39 12.07
C CYS A 412 -22.53 10.29 12.42
N ASP A 413 -23.16 11.41 12.75
CA ASP A 413 -24.59 11.48 13.09
C ASP A 413 -25.52 11.07 11.92
N ALA A 414 -25.12 11.36 10.68
CA ALA A 414 -25.90 11.01 9.50
C ALA A 414 -26.06 9.49 9.32
N VAL A 415 -25.13 8.69 9.86
CA VAL A 415 -25.09 7.23 9.71
C VAL A 415 -25.99 6.53 10.75
N GLY A 416 -27.26 6.93 10.78
CA GLY A 416 -28.29 6.30 11.61
C GLY A 416 -28.64 4.87 11.16
N LYS A 417 -29.23 4.06 12.05
CA LYS A 417 -29.74 2.71 11.69
C LYS A 417 -30.78 2.78 10.56
N SER A 418 -31.67 3.75 10.60
CA SER A 418 -32.68 4.04 9.57
C SER A 418 -32.05 4.41 8.23
N TYR A 419 -30.97 5.21 8.24
CA TYR A 419 -30.20 5.54 7.04
C TYR A 419 -29.58 4.28 6.40
N LEU A 420 -28.92 3.43 7.20
CA LEU A 420 -28.34 2.16 6.72
C LEU A 420 -29.40 1.17 6.19
N GLN A 421 -30.54 1.03 6.89
CA GLN A 421 -31.56 0.04 6.59
C GLN A 421 -32.52 0.48 5.46
N GLY A 422 -32.72 1.79 5.30
CA GLY A 422 -33.78 2.40 4.53
C GLY A 422 -35.12 2.45 5.28
N SER A 423 -36.10 3.11 4.68
CA SER A 423 -37.49 3.16 5.12
C SER A 423 -38.43 2.98 3.90
N PRO A 424 -39.77 2.89 4.09
CA PRO A 424 -40.70 2.90 2.96
C PRO A 424 -40.64 4.17 2.09
N THR A 425 -40.10 5.28 2.62
CA THR A 425 -40.01 6.57 1.91
C THR A 425 -38.59 6.92 1.44
N ALA A 426 -37.55 6.41 2.12
CA ALA A 426 -36.15 6.73 1.86
C ALA A 426 -35.32 5.48 1.52
N ALA A 427 -34.48 5.58 0.50
CA ALA A 427 -33.63 4.47 0.07
C ALA A 427 -32.62 4.07 1.16
N SER A 428 -32.32 2.77 1.22
CA SER A 428 -31.27 2.20 2.06
C SER A 428 -29.90 2.69 1.61
N ALA A 429 -29.12 3.30 2.50
CA ALA A 429 -27.77 3.75 2.19
C ALA A 429 -26.87 2.59 1.77
N VAL A 430 -27.03 1.39 2.34
CA VAL A 430 -26.24 0.22 1.94
C VAL A 430 -26.56 -0.22 0.51
N ASP A 431 -27.85 -0.21 0.11
CA ASP A 431 -28.26 -0.55 -1.26
C ASP A 431 -27.90 0.56 -2.25
N PHE A 432 -27.93 1.82 -1.82
CA PHE A 432 -27.45 2.98 -2.57
C PHE A 432 -25.94 2.91 -2.83
N ILE A 433 -25.13 2.57 -1.83
CA ILE A 433 -23.67 2.37 -1.95
C ILE A 433 -23.35 1.16 -2.84
N LYS A 434 -24.13 0.09 -2.78
CA LYS A 434 -24.05 -1.05 -3.73
C LYS A 434 -24.38 -0.60 -5.16
N PHE A 435 -25.42 0.20 -5.35
CA PHE A 435 -25.79 0.70 -6.68
C PHE A 435 -24.78 1.70 -7.24
N ARG A 436 -24.18 2.58 -6.41
CA ARG A 436 -23.04 3.43 -6.82
C ARG A 436 -21.89 2.59 -7.37
N ARG A 437 -21.56 1.45 -6.73
CA ARG A 437 -20.60 0.48 -7.29
C ARG A 437 -21.07 -0.06 -8.64
N GLN A 438 -22.29 -0.59 -8.72
CA GLN A 438 -22.79 -1.22 -9.95
C GLN A 438 -22.84 -0.23 -11.12
N ALA A 439 -23.25 1.02 -10.88
CA ALA A 439 -23.24 2.08 -11.87
C ALA A 439 -21.82 2.40 -12.34
N VAL A 440 -20.84 2.47 -11.43
CA VAL A 440 -19.46 2.81 -11.78
C VAL A 440 -18.73 1.65 -12.43
N ASP A 441 -18.89 0.41 -11.95
CA ASP A 441 -18.38 -0.80 -12.62
C ASP A 441 -18.97 -0.96 -14.04
N PHE A 442 -20.21 -0.48 -14.28
CA PHE A 442 -20.86 -0.45 -15.61
C PHE A 442 -20.36 0.68 -16.51
N PHE A 443 -20.27 1.92 -16.02
CA PHE A 443 -19.83 3.07 -16.82
C PHE A 443 -18.30 3.18 -16.95
N LEU A 444 -17.53 2.43 -16.15
CA LEU A 444 -16.05 2.39 -16.22
C LEU A 444 -15.54 1.96 -17.60
N GLU A 445 -16.34 1.23 -18.40
CA GLU A 445 -16.04 0.86 -19.80
C GLU A 445 -15.55 2.06 -20.65
N LEU A 446 -15.98 3.29 -20.33
CA LEU A 446 -15.54 4.50 -21.04
C LEU A 446 -14.07 4.88 -20.78
N VAL A 447 -13.46 4.42 -19.69
CA VAL A 447 -12.09 4.78 -19.25
C VAL A 447 -11.22 3.58 -18.84
N LYS A 448 -11.66 2.34 -19.12
CA LYS A 448 -10.97 1.09 -18.72
C LYS A 448 -9.52 0.96 -19.22
N GLN A 449 -9.14 1.67 -20.28
CA GLN A 449 -7.76 1.74 -20.76
C GLN A 449 -6.77 2.29 -19.70
N HIS A 450 -7.27 3.10 -18.75
CA HIS A 450 -6.46 3.68 -17.67
C HIS A 450 -6.88 3.16 -16.28
N LEU A 451 -8.16 2.85 -16.06
CA LEU A 451 -8.68 2.34 -14.78
C LEU A 451 -9.48 1.04 -14.97
N ALA A 452 -8.86 -0.11 -14.75
CA ALA A 452 -9.48 -1.42 -15.01
C ALA A 452 -10.64 -1.80 -14.06
N ASN A 453 -10.74 -1.18 -12.88
CA ASN A 453 -11.83 -1.41 -11.91
C ASN A 453 -11.97 -0.24 -10.90
N VAL A 454 -13.06 -0.25 -10.14
CA VAL A 454 -13.38 0.80 -9.15
C VAL A 454 -12.42 0.82 -7.94
N GLU A 455 -11.78 -0.29 -7.60
CA GLU A 455 -10.73 -0.32 -6.58
C GLU A 455 -9.47 0.47 -7.01
N ILE A 456 -9.06 0.38 -8.28
CA ILE A 456 -7.95 1.18 -8.83
C ILE A 456 -8.38 2.65 -8.93
N TYR A 457 -9.61 2.94 -9.36
CA TYR A 457 -10.16 4.31 -9.30
C TYR A 457 -10.01 4.91 -7.90
N ARG A 458 -10.47 4.19 -6.86
CA ARG A 458 -10.39 4.67 -5.48
C ARG A 458 -8.95 4.82 -4.96
N GLN A 459 -8.00 4.04 -5.48
CA GLN A 459 -6.58 4.17 -5.13
C GLN A 459 -5.84 5.30 -5.87
N THR A 460 -6.39 5.80 -6.98
CA THR A 460 -5.69 6.76 -7.88
C THR A 460 -6.37 8.13 -8.00
N VAL A 461 -7.65 8.22 -7.67
CA VAL A 461 -8.44 9.46 -7.68
C VAL A 461 -8.85 9.89 -6.27
N THR A 462 -9.18 8.94 -5.39
CA THR A 462 -9.78 9.23 -4.07
C THR A 462 -9.09 8.54 -2.91
N ALA A 463 -7.80 8.22 -3.05
CA ALA A 463 -7.00 7.82 -1.91
C ALA A 463 -6.94 8.98 -0.91
N LYS A 464 -6.75 8.68 0.38
CA LYS A 464 -6.24 9.69 1.30
C LYS A 464 -4.93 10.24 0.72
N PRO A 465 -4.62 11.54 0.85
CA PRO A 465 -3.22 11.95 0.79
C PRO A 465 -2.39 11.02 1.67
N ASP A 466 -1.22 10.66 1.19
CA ASP A 466 -0.17 10.07 2.00
C ASP A 466 0.33 11.08 3.05
N ALA A 467 1.30 10.69 3.88
CA ALA A 467 1.88 11.59 4.88
C ALA A 467 2.48 12.88 4.25
N ASP A 468 2.78 12.83 2.95
CA ASP A 468 3.40 13.90 2.16
C ASP A 468 2.40 14.71 1.30
N GLY A 469 1.10 14.34 1.30
CA GLY A 469 0.02 15.18 0.75
C GLY A 469 -0.38 14.95 -0.71
N VAL A 470 0.18 13.97 -1.44
CA VAL A 470 0.14 13.96 -2.91
C VAL A 470 -0.68 12.80 -3.49
N VAL A 471 -1.94 13.07 -3.84
CA VAL A 471 -2.68 12.17 -4.75
C VAL A 471 -2.00 12.17 -6.12
N ALA A 472 -1.62 10.99 -6.60
CA ALA A 472 -0.90 10.80 -7.86
C ALA A 472 -1.78 11.06 -9.10
N SER A 473 -2.13 12.32 -9.36
CA SER A 473 -3.00 12.78 -10.45
C SER A 473 -2.31 12.89 -11.81
N GLN A 474 -0.98 12.72 -11.88
CA GLN A 474 -0.18 12.95 -13.10
C GLN A 474 -0.64 12.12 -14.32
N TRP A 475 -1.20 10.92 -14.12
CA TRP A 475 -1.75 10.11 -15.22
C TRP A 475 -2.99 10.73 -15.88
N GLN A 476 -3.71 11.62 -15.17
CA GLN A 476 -4.88 12.31 -15.72
C GLN A 476 -4.52 13.29 -16.83
N ALA A 477 -3.27 13.78 -16.85
CA ALA A 477 -2.76 14.66 -17.91
C ALA A 477 -2.59 13.96 -19.28
N GLY A 478 -2.59 12.62 -19.30
CA GLY A 478 -2.54 11.82 -20.53
C GLY A 478 -3.91 11.40 -21.06
N LEU A 479 -5.01 11.89 -20.48
CA LEU A 479 -6.37 11.49 -20.83
C LEU A 479 -6.98 12.41 -21.90
N LYS A 480 -7.83 11.81 -22.75
CA LYS A 480 -8.70 12.57 -23.67
C LYS A 480 -9.80 13.33 -22.90
N VAL A 481 -10.42 14.32 -23.53
CA VAL A 481 -11.42 15.20 -22.89
C VAL A 481 -12.66 14.39 -22.47
N SER A 482 -13.09 13.45 -23.31
CA SER A 482 -14.16 12.50 -22.99
C SER A 482 -13.85 11.67 -21.74
N SER A 483 -12.61 11.20 -21.60
CA SER A 483 -12.14 10.45 -20.44
C SER A 483 -12.08 11.32 -19.17
N ILE A 484 -11.67 12.58 -19.27
CA ILE A 484 -11.67 13.52 -18.13
C ILE A 484 -13.11 13.84 -17.69
N LYS A 485 -14.04 14.07 -18.63
CA LYS A 485 -15.47 14.25 -18.30
C LYS A 485 -16.07 12.97 -17.72
N ALA A 486 -15.73 11.80 -18.25
CA ALA A 486 -16.13 10.51 -17.70
C ALA A 486 -15.63 10.31 -16.27
N LEU A 487 -14.35 10.63 -15.97
CA LEU A 487 -13.84 10.58 -14.58
C LEU A 487 -14.61 11.49 -13.63
N LYS A 488 -14.93 12.73 -14.04
CA LYS A 488 -15.76 13.63 -13.22
C LYS A 488 -17.17 13.07 -13.01
N LEU A 489 -17.77 12.45 -14.04
CA LEU A 489 -19.05 11.74 -13.92
C LEU A 489 -18.95 10.53 -12.99
N MET A 490 -17.83 9.80 -12.99
CA MET A 490 -17.55 8.71 -12.04
C MET A 490 -17.40 9.22 -10.61
N GLU A 491 -16.75 10.38 -10.40
CA GLU A 491 -16.62 10.98 -9.08
C GLU A 491 -17.97 11.45 -8.55
N ASP A 492 -18.80 12.07 -9.38
CA ASP A 492 -20.17 12.45 -9.00
C ASP A 492 -21.04 11.21 -8.71
N LEU A 493 -20.88 10.11 -9.48
CA LEU A 493 -21.54 8.83 -9.21
C LEU A 493 -21.05 8.14 -7.94
N LEU A 494 -19.77 8.26 -7.55
CA LEU A 494 -19.24 7.64 -6.32
C LEU A 494 -19.44 8.50 -5.07
N PHE A 495 -19.08 9.78 -5.13
CA PHE A 495 -18.93 10.66 -3.96
C PHE A 495 -19.70 11.98 -4.07
N GLY A 496 -20.15 12.37 -5.27
CA GLY A 496 -20.98 13.56 -5.45
C GLY A 496 -22.43 13.36 -4.98
N ASN A 497 -23.10 14.48 -4.73
CA ASN A 497 -24.52 14.52 -4.34
C ASN A 497 -25.45 14.91 -5.50
N SER A 498 -24.90 15.44 -6.60
CA SER A 498 -25.64 15.94 -7.77
C SER A 498 -26.55 14.89 -8.41
N LEU A 499 -26.13 13.62 -8.41
CA LEU A 499 -26.83 12.50 -9.03
C LEU A 499 -27.66 11.65 -8.04
N ASN A 500 -27.75 12.05 -6.76
CA ASN A 500 -28.46 11.29 -5.73
C ASN A 500 -29.92 11.04 -6.10
N SER A 501 -30.63 12.07 -6.56
CA SER A 501 -32.05 11.99 -6.94
C SER A 501 -32.28 11.01 -8.10
N ALA A 502 -31.37 10.98 -9.08
CA ALA A 502 -31.44 10.06 -10.22
C ALA A 502 -31.23 8.61 -9.78
N MET A 503 -30.19 8.35 -8.99
CA MET A 503 -29.92 7.02 -8.44
C MET A 503 -31.05 6.53 -7.51
N ILE A 504 -31.64 7.41 -6.70
CA ILE A 504 -32.79 7.09 -5.85
C ILE A 504 -34.05 6.80 -6.68
N ALA A 505 -34.25 7.46 -7.83
CA ALA A 505 -35.37 7.16 -8.73
C ALA A 505 -35.27 5.74 -9.31
N VAL A 506 -34.10 5.36 -9.84
CA VAL A 506 -33.86 3.98 -10.34
C VAL A 506 -34.02 2.94 -9.22
N LEU A 507 -33.46 3.20 -8.04
CA LEU A 507 -33.62 2.32 -6.86
C LEU A 507 -35.06 2.20 -6.36
N LYS A 508 -35.92 3.19 -6.60
CA LYS A 508 -37.36 3.12 -6.30
C LYS A 508 -38.16 2.41 -7.41
N LYS A 509 -37.72 2.49 -8.67
CA LYS A 509 -38.31 1.81 -9.82
C LYS A 509 -38.07 0.29 -9.75
N ASN A 510 -36.85 -0.15 -9.47
CA ASN A 510 -36.49 -1.57 -9.33
C ASN A 510 -35.66 -1.88 -8.05
N PRO A 511 -36.28 -1.95 -6.85
CA PRO A 511 -35.55 -2.07 -5.57
C PRO A 511 -34.73 -3.36 -5.37
N THR A 512 -35.03 -4.44 -6.11
CA THR A 512 -34.38 -5.75 -5.98
C THR A 512 -33.33 -6.03 -7.06
N LYS A 513 -33.40 -5.31 -8.18
CA LYS A 513 -32.46 -5.34 -9.31
C LYS A 513 -32.44 -3.96 -10.00
N PRO A 514 -31.78 -2.95 -9.41
CA PRO A 514 -31.61 -1.66 -10.06
C PRO A 514 -30.58 -1.82 -11.18
N GLU A 515 -31.00 -1.69 -12.44
CA GLU A 515 -30.08 -1.82 -13.58
C GLU A 515 -29.42 -0.47 -13.89
N PRO A 516 -28.07 -0.36 -13.93
CA PRO A 516 -27.36 0.89 -14.20
C PRO A 516 -27.79 1.65 -15.46
N LEU A 517 -28.22 0.92 -16.50
CA LEU A 517 -28.68 1.49 -17.76
C LEU A 517 -29.90 2.41 -17.59
N GLU A 518 -30.74 2.18 -16.57
CA GLU A 518 -31.90 3.02 -16.28
C GLU A 518 -31.51 4.46 -15.86
N LEU A 519 -30.26 4.70 -15.44
CA LEU A 519 -29.76 6.06 -15.20
C LEU A 519 -29.78 6.91 -16.48
N CYS A 520 -29.57 6.29 -17.66
CA CYS A 520 -29.64 6.98 -18.94
C CYS A 520 -31.05 7.47 -19.29
N GLU A 521 -32.10 6.97 -18.63
CA GLU A 521 -33.47 7.48 -18.76
C GLU A 521 -33.68 8.77 -17.95
N VAL A 522 -32.87 9.02 -16.92
CA VAL A 522 -33.04 10.18 -16.03
C VAL A 522 -32.31 11.40 -16.60
N GLU A 523 -33.06 12.45 -16.93
CA GLU A 523 -32.58 13.64 -17.65
C GLU A 523 -31.28 14.26 -17.09
N THR A 524 -31.17 14.42 -15.77
CA THR A 524 -29.98 15.01 -15.12
C THR A 524 -28.71 14.18 -15.28
N PHE A 525 -28.84 12.86 -15.42
CA PHE A 525 -27.73 11.97 -15.76
C PHE A 525 -27.55 11.87 -17.27
N SER A 526 -28.63 11.74 -18.02
CA SER A 526 -28.60 11.58 -19.48
C SER A 526 -28.01 12.80 -20.19
N LEU A 527 -28.12 14.00 -19.63
CA LEU A 527 -27.46 15.20 -20.15
C LEU A 527 -25.93 15.11 -20.02
N ARG A 528 -25.42 14.80 -18.81
CA ARG A 528 -23.98 14.64 -18.55
C ARG A 528 -23.39 13.42 -19.28
N MET A 529 -24.15 12.33 -19.38
CA MET A 529 -23.78 11.17 -20.19
C MET A 529 -23.74 11.55 -21.68
N ARG A 530 -24.70 12.34 -22.18
CA ARG A 530 -24.65 12.91 -23.54
C ARG A 530 -23.47 13.86 -23.74
N GLU A 531 -23.01 14.58 -22.73
CA GLU A 531 -21.76 15.37 -22.83
C GLU A 531 -20.54 14.47 -22.96
N CYS A 532 -20.38 13.46 -22.09
CA CYS A 532 -19.29 12.49 -22.17
C CYS A 532 -19.30 11.74 -23.52
N THR A 533 -20.48 11.29 -23.96
CA THR A 533 -20.67 10.67 -25.28
C THR A 533 -20.45 11.65 -26.42
N LYS A 534 -20.84 12.93 -26.32
CA LYS A 534 -20.58 13.94 -27.36
C LYS A 534 -19.09 14.23 -27.50
N GLU A 535 -18.34 14.36 -26.41
CA GLU A 535 -16.88 14.48 -26.53
C GLU A 535 -16.26 13.19 -27.06
N LYS A 536 -16.74 12.01 -26.60
CA LYS A 536 -16.26 10.73 -27.13
C LYS A 536 -16.58 10.57 -28.62
N ASP A 537 -17.73 11.03 -29.07
CA ASP A 537 -18.17 10.96 -30.46
C ASP A 537 -17.51 12.07 -31.29
N ALA A 538 -17.13 13.20 -30.71
CA ALA A 538 -16.28 14.21 -31.36
C ALA A 538 -14.83 13.71 -31.51
N GLU A 539 -14.28 13.04 -30.49
CA GLU A 539 -13.00 12.34 -30.55
C GLU A 539 -13.05 11.16 -31.53
N THR A 540 -14.12 10.34 -31.48
CA THR A 540 -14.31 9.18 -32.37
C THR A 540 -14.66 9.62 -33.79
N ALA A 541 -15.29 10.78 -34.01
CA ALA A 541 -15.52 11.37 -35.33
C ALA A 541 -14.28 12.13 -35.82
N SER A 542 -13.43 12.66 -34.94
CA SER A 542 -12.10 13.13 -35.31
C SER A 542 -11.20 11.95 -35.69
N GLU A 543 -11.30 10.82 -34.99
CA GLU A 543 -10.58 9.58 -35.27
C GLU A 543 -11.14 8.85 -36.49
N LYS A 544 -12.45 8.89 -36.74
CA LYS A 544 -13.09 8.40 -37.97
C LYS A 544 -13.01 9.38 -39.14
N ALA A 545 -12.81 10.67 -38.91
CA ALA A 545 -12.29 11.56 -39.94
C ALA A 545 -10.87 11.11 -40.27
N LEU A 546 -9.98 10.97 -39.27
CA LEU A 546 -8.62 10.46 -39.45
C LEU A 546 -8.55 9.04 -40.06
N ALA A 547 -9.56 8.18 -39.88
CA ALA A 547 -9.55 6.76 -40.29
C ALA A 547 -10.45 6.43 -41.50
N GLY A 548 -11.51 7.20 -41.72
CA GLY A 548 -12.21 7.27 -43.01
C GLY A 548 -11.39 8.03 -44.04
N MET A 549 -10.59 9.01 -43.60
CA MET A 549 -9.43 9.44 -44.38
C MET A 549 -8.46 8.27 -44.55
N SER A 550 -8.14 7.44 -43.55
CA SER A 550 -7.03 6.47 -43.67
C SER A 550 -7.18 5.26 -44.62
N GLU A 551 -8.17 5.20 -45.51
CA GLU A 551 -8.03 4.40 -46.74
C GLU A 551 -7.43 5.26 -47.89
N GLU A 552 -7.84 6.52 -48.03
CA GLU A 552 -7.18 7.52 -48.89
C GLU A 552 -5.91 8.13 -48.24
N ALA A 553 -5.72 7.89 -46.94
CA ALA A 553 -4.71 8.51 -46.09
C ALA A 553 -3.94 7.52 -45.21
N GLU A 554 -4.01 6.21 -45.46
CA GLU A 554 -2.77 5.43 -45.35
C GLU A 554 -1.77 5.97 -46.37
N HIS A 555 -2.27 6.35 -47.56
CA HIS A 555 -1.52 7.06 -48.61
C HIS A 555 -1.07 8.50 -48.26
N ALA A 556 -1.50 9.06 -47.11
CA ALA A 556 -1.23 10.46 -46.70
C ALA A 556 -0.91 10.65 -45.19
N ARG A 557 -1.01 9.60 -44.35
CA ARG A 557 -0.32 9.54 -43.04
C ARG A 557 1.17 9.22 -43.21
N GLU A 558 1.57 8.79 -44.41
CA GLU A 558 2.96 8.89 -44.83
C GLU A 558 3.42 10.35 -44.96
N ASP A 559 2.51 11.35 -45.04
CA ASP A 559 2.85 12.71 -45.46
C ASP A 559 3.19 13.73 -44.36
N ASP A 560 2.81 13.52 -43.08
CA ASP A 560 3.13 14.45 -41.98
C ASP A 560 4.63 14.67 -41.81
N GLU A 561 5.04 15.94 -41.85
CA GLU A 561 6.44 16.33 -41.84
C GLU A 561 7.13 16.05 -40.50
N CYS A 562 6.43 16.20 -39.36
CA CYS A 562 6.97 15.80 -38.06
C CYS A 562 7.27 14.29 -38.01
N THR A 563 6.32 13.46 -38.45
CA THR A 563 6.47 12.01 -38.52
C THR A 563 7.56 11.58 -39.50
N LYS A 564 7.70 12.25 -40.66
CA LYS A 564 8.80 12.01 -41.60
C LYS A 564 10.17 12.35 -41.02
N ILE A 565 10.31 13.49 -40.35
CA ILE A 565 11.55 13.87 -39.65
C ILE A 565 11.87 12.83 -38.59
N ALA A 566 10.87 12.42 -37.79
CA ALA A 566 11.06 11.47 -36.69
C ALA A 566 11.48 10.07 -37.16
N LYS A 567 10.93 9.60 -38.30
CA LYS A 567 11.34 8.36 -38.98
C LYS A 567 12.66 8.49 -39.77
N GLY A 568 13.19 9.70 -39.95
CA GLY A 568 14.36 9.97 -40.79
C GLY A 568 14.08 9.93 -42.30
N ALA A 569 12.82 9.95 -42.72
CA ALA A 569 12.39 9.97 -44.12
C ALA A 569 12.58 11.35 -44.79
N ILE A 570 12.71 12.42 -44.00
CA ILE A 570 13.16 13.75 -44.42
C ILE A 570 14.38 14.15 -43.59
N PRO A 571 15.41 14.79 -44.17
CA PRO A 571 16.56 15.30 -43.41
C PRO A 571 16.12 16.29 -42.32
N ALA A 572 16.60 16.04 -41.10
CA ALA A 572 16.34 16.85 -39.92
C ALA A 572 17.12 18.17 -39.97
N THR A 573 16.59 19.16 -40.68
CA THR A 573 17.20 20.49 -40.85
C THR A 573 16.33 21.55 -40.18
N PRO A 574 16.65 22.04 -38.96
CA PRO A 574 15.77 22.94 -38.21
C PRO A 574 15.47 24.27 -38.90
N SER A 575 16.42 24.78 -39.69
CA SER A 575 16.27 26.03 -40.46
C SER A 575 15.28 25.96 -41.63
N ARG A 576 14.75 24.77 -41.94
CA ARG A 576 13.61 24.60 -42.87
C ARG A 576 12.28 25.05 -42.26
N TYR A 577 12.21 25.12 -40.93
CA TYR A 577 10.97 25.32 -40.17
C TYR A 577 10.99 26.62 -39.37
N THR A 578 9.82 27.23 -39.21
CA THR A 578 9.64 28.45 -38.42
C THR A 578 10.15 28.24 -36.99
N LYS A 579 11.10 29.07 -36.55
CA LYS A 579 11.67 29.00 -35.19
C LYS A 579 10.56 28.99 -34.15
N GLY A 580 10.48 27.92 -33.36
CA GLY A 580 9.43 27.69 -32.34
C GLY A 580 8.27 26.77 -32.77
N SER A 581 8.22 26.32 -34.03
CA SER A 581 7.19 25.36 -34.48
C SER A 581 7.46 23.92 -33.99
N VAL A 582 6.47 23.03 -34.09
CA VAL A 582 6.62 21.62 -33.67
C VAL A 582 7.61 20.90 -34.58
N GLU A 583 7.59 21.21 -35.86
CA GLU A 583 8.47 20.70 -36.91
C GLU A 583 9.91 21.17 -36.66
N HIS A 584 10.10 22.44 -36.28
CA HIS A 584 11.39 22.99 -35.90
C HIS A 584 12.00 22.29 -34.68
N PHE A 585 11.22 22.04 -33.63
CA PHE A 585 11.69 21.31 -32.45
C PHE A 585 11.94 19.82 -32.76
N THR A 586 11.09 19.19 -33.57
CA THR A 586 11.26 17.79 -33.99
C THR A 586 12.52 17.62 -34.84
N ALA A 587 12.78 18.55 -35.77
CA ALA A 587 14.03 18.61 -36.54
C ALA A 587 15.24 18.86 -35.63
N THR A 588 15.15 19.77 -34.66
CA THR A 588 16.27 20.04 -33.74
C THR A 588 16.62 18.81 -32.89
N ALA A 589 15.60 18.12 -32.37
CA ALA A 589 15.80 16.90 -31.60
C ALA A 589 16.33 15.75 -32.48
N ALA A 590 15.86 15.60 -33.71
CA ALA A 590 16.34 14.59 -34.64
C ALA A 590 17.76 14.89 -35.15
N GLU A 591 18.14 16.16 -35.34
CA GLU A 591 19.52 16.57 -35.62
C GLU A 591 20.44 16.21 -34.47
N LEU A 592 20.08 16.58 -33.23
CA LEU A 592 20.83 16.21 -32.01
C LEU A 592 20.98 14.68 -31.86
N LEU A 593 19.93 13.91 -32.13
CA LEU A 593 19.99 12.44 -32.08
C LEU A 593 20.95 11.89 -33.15
N ASN A 594 20.93 12.40 -34.38
CA ASN A 594 21.86 11.98 -35.43
C ASN A 594 23.31 12.44 -35.21
N ILE A 595 23.54 13.56 -34.50
CA ILE A 595 24.88 14.02 -34.11
C ILE A 595 25.48 13.13 -33.02
N TYR A 596 24.71 12.82 -31.96
CA TYR A 596 25.25 12.19 -30.75
C TYR A 596 25.01 10.69 -30.64
N CYS A 597 24.06 10.09 -31.37
CA CYS A 597 23.75 8.66 -31.29
C CYS A 597 23.85 7.98 -32.66
N LEU A 598 24.82 7.07 -32.79
CA LEU A 598 24.87 6.13 -33.90
C LEU A 598 24.51 4.73 -33.42
N LEU A 599 23.58 4.09 -34.13
CA LEU A 599 23.21 2.69 -33.94
C LEU A 599 23.61 1.94 -35.22
N GLN A 600 24.28 0.80 -35.06
CA GLN A 600 24.65 -0.09 -36.17
C GLN A 600 24.37 -1.55 -35.78
N PRO A 601 23.86 -2.39 -36.69
CA PRO A 601 23.64 -3.81 -36.41
C PRO A 601 24.97 -4.55 -36.25
N GLU A 602 25.03 -5.54 -35.35
CA GLU A 602 26.18 -6.42 -35.22
C GLU A 602 26.42 -7.18 -36.53
N PRO A 603 27.59 -7.06 -37.16
CA PRO A 603 27.90 -7.80 -38.37
C PRO A 603 28.33 -9.24 -38.05
N SER A 604 28.15 -10.12 -39.04
CA SER A 604 28.38 -11.56 -38.89
C SER A 604 29.82 -11.96 -38.58
N THR A 605 30.82 -11.12 -38.88
CA THR A 605 32.26 -11.45 -38.71
C THR A 605 32.99 -10.48 -37.78
N GLU A 606 34.02 -10.97 -37.06
CA GLU A 606 34.88 -10.13 -36.21
C GLU A 606 35.53 -8.99 -37.00
N SER A 607 36.09 -9.28 -38.17
CA SER A 607 36.77 -8.28 -39.01
C SER A 607 35.86 -7.14 -39.42
N ALA A 608 34.58 -7.43 -39.70
CA ALA A 608 33.58 -6.40 -39.98
C ALA A 608 33.22 -5.58 -38.74
N LEU A 609 33.09 -6.21 -37.56
CA LEU A 609 32.80 -5.51 -36.29
C LEU A 609 33.96 -4.59 -35.89
N ILE A 610 35.20 -5.06 -36.03
CA ILE A 610 36.43 -4.28 -35.76
C ILE A 610 36.50 -3.07 -36.71
N LYS A 611 36.28 -3.29 -38.02
CA LYS A 611 36.26 -2.21 -39.01
C LYS A 611 35.18 -1.17 -38.68
N MET A 612 33.94 -1.64 -38.48
CA MET A 612 32.78 -0.81 -38.14
C MET A 612 33.03 0.10 -36.92
N ILE A 613 33.56 -0.44 -35.82
CA ILE A 613 33.85 0.35 -34.61
C ILE A 613 35.05 1.29 -34.84
N SER A 614 36.10 0.87 -35.55
CA SER A 614 37.30 1.70 -35.75
C SER A 614 37.11 2.85 -36.75
N GLU A 615 36.18 2.73 -37.71
CA GLU A 615 35.79 3.81 -38.62
C GLU A 615 34.81 4.82 -37.97
N SER A 616 34.12 4.43 -36.89
CA SER A 616 33.14 5.25 -36.17
C SER A 616 33.69 6.59 -35.61
N PRO A 617 32.84 7.50 -35.12
CA PRO A 617 33.28 8.66 -34.33
C PRO A 617 34.06 8.28 -33.06
N LEU A 618 33.89 7.06 -32.54
CA LEU A 618 34.62 6.51 -31.39
C LEU A 618 35.90 5.77 -31.78
N SER A 619 36.47 6.07 -32.94
CA SER A 619 37.86 5.73 -33.26
C SER A 619 38.81 6.32 -32.19
N PRO A 620 39.86 5.61 -31.75
CA PRO A 620 40.83 6.15 -30.78
C PRO A 620 41.60 7.37 -31.32
N SER A 621 41.60 7.57 -32.65
CA SER A 621 42.12 8.75 -33.34
C SER A 621 41.24 10.01 -33.18
N LYS A 622 39.96 9.84 -32.84
CA LYS A 622 38.95 10.91 -32.74
C LYS A 622 38.57 11.20 -31.29
N VAL A 623 38.40 10.16 -30.48
CA VAL A 623 38.03 10.26 -29.06
C VAL A 623 38.83 9.27 -28.21
N LYS A 624 39.54 9.78 -27.21
CA LYS A 624 40.27 9.02 -26.19
C LYS A 624 39.97 9.62 -24.82
N GLY A 625 39.86 8.80 -23.78
CA GLY A 625 39.79 9.33 -22.41
C GLY A 625 41.13 9.93 -21.98
N VAL A 626 41.10 10.76 -20.94
CA VAL A 626 42.29 11.40 -20.37
C VAL A 626 42.37 10.98 -18.90
N PRO A 627 43.35 10.14 -18.50
CA PRO A 627 43.51 9.70 -17.12
C PRO A 627 43.47 10.86 -16.12
N GLY A 628 42.76 10.64 -15.02
CA GLY A 628 42.50 11.62 -13.97
C GLY A 628 41.46 12.68 -14.32
N LYS A 629 40.88 12.65 -15.54
CA LYS A 629 39.90 13.65 -16.02
C LYS A 629 38.63 13.04 -16.62
N SER A 630 38.76 12.10 -17.55
CA SER A 630 37.61 11.46 -18.21
C SER A 630 37.93 10.09 -18.79
N ALA A 631 36.91 9.24 -18.91
CA ALA A 631 37.03 7.91 -19.54
C ALA A 631 36.11 7.75 -20.75
N VAL A 632 36.51 6.92 -21.72
CA VAL A 632 35.58 6.34 -22.71
C VAL A 632 35.02 5.05 -22.11
N LEU A 633 33.70 4.97 -22.00
CA LEU A 633 33.01 3.80 -21.47
C LEU A 633 32.82 2.76 -22.58
N ILE A 634 33.27 1.53 -22.35
CA ILE A 634 32.88 0.35 -23.11
C ILE A 634 31.89 -0.43 -22.23
N TYR A 635 30.60 -0.37 -22.54
CA TYR A 635 29.55 -1.01 -21.73
C TYR A 635 29.11 -2.35 -22.34
N LEU A 636 28.90 -3.36 -21.51
CA LEU A 636 28.24 -4.61 -21.89
C LEU A 636 27.33 -5.12 -20.77
N ASP A 637 26.07 -5.39 -21.12
CA ASP A 637 25.08 -5.96 -20.23
C ASP A 637 24.73 -7.40 -20.59
N THR A 638 25.13 -8.35 -19.74
CA THR A 638 24.87 -9.77 -19.97
C THR A 638 23.38 -10.16 -19.90
N GLN A 639 22.49 -9.23 -19.53
CA GLN A 639 21.03 -9.40 -19.53
C GLN A 639 20.38 -8.91 -20.83
N LEU A 640 21.10 -8.17 -21.68
CA LEU A 640 20.58 -7.50 -22.89
C LEU A 640 21.16 -8.07 -24.20
N ILE A 641 22.16 -8.96 -24.13
CA ILE A 641 22.76 -9.66 -25.30
C ILE A 641 21.86 -10.72 -25.96
N GLY A 642 20.66 -10.98 -25.42
CA GLY A 642 19.69 -11.96 -25.95
C GLY A 642 18.47 -12.14 -25.03
N GLU A 643 17.63 -13.13 -25.32
CA GLU A 643 16.48 -13.53 -24.50
C GLU A 643 16.52 -15.03 -24.13
N SER A 644 15.92 -15.42 -22.99
CA SER A 644 15.65 -16.83 -22.65
C SER A 644 14.32 -17.28 -23.26
N ASN A 645 14.33 -18.37 -24.05
CA ASN A 645 13.14 -18.90 -24.72
C ASN A 645 12.00 -19.22 -23.71
N LYS A 646 12.33 -19.84 -22.57
CA LYS A 646 11.38 -20.21 -21.50
C LYS A 646 11.28 -19.11 -20.44
N LYS A 647 10.06 -18.62 -20.15
CA LYS A 647 9.73 -17.61 -19.11
C LYS A 647 10.70 -16.39 -19.07
N PRO A 648 10.89 -15.64 -20.17
CA PRO A 648 11.89 -14.56 -20.27
C PRO A 648 11.74 -13.43 -19.26
N ALA A 649 10.53 -13.12 -18.80
CA ALA A 649 10.28 -12.16 -17.72
C ALA A 649 10.93 -12.54 -16.37
N LEU A 650 11.34 -13.81 -16.22
CA LEU A 650 11.98 -14.38 -15.03
C LEU A 650 13.40 -14.88 -15.30
N ARG A 651 13.64 -15.52 -16.46
CA ARG A 651 14.93 -16.12 -16.82
C ARG A 651 15.77 -15.14 -17.65
N LEU A 652 16.99 -14.89 -17.19
CA LEU A 652 18.01 -14.18 -17.96
C LEU A 652 18.47 -15.07 -19.13
N PRO A 653 18.91 -14.50 -20.28
CA PRO A 653 19.57 -15.28 -21.33
C PRO A 653 20.82 -15.97 -20.74
N PRO A 654 21.13 -17.23 -21.09
CA PRO A 654 22.36 -17.89 -20.64
C PRO A 654 23.58 -17.06 -21.07
N ILE A 655 24.58 -16.97 -20.19
CA ILE A 655 25.84 -16.29 -20.53
C ILE A 655 26.52 -17.11 -21.62
N GLN A 656 26.97 -16.44 -22.68
CA GLN A 656 27.67 -17.03 -23.81
C GLN A 656 29.13 -16.53 -23.82
N PRO A 657 30.09 -17.21 -23.17
CA PRO A 657 31.46 -16.72 -23.04
C PRO A 657 32.12 -16.40 -24.38
N GLY A 658 31.84 -17.18 -25.44
CA GLY A 658 32.32 -16.91 -26.79
C GLY A 658 31.77 -15.61 -27.40
N LEU A 659 30.51 -15.25 -27.10
CA LEU A 659 29.93 -13.97 -27.55
C LEU A 659 30.50 -12.79 -26.75
N LEU A 660 30.69 -12.95 -25.43
CA LEU A 660 31.37 -11.94 -24.61
C LEU A 660 32.82 -11.72 -25.10
N GLN A 661 33.55 -12.80 -25.38
CA GLN A 661 34.88 -12.75 -25.96
C GLN A 661 34.86 -12.03 -27.31
N LYS A 662 33.97 -12.42 -28.24
CA LYS A 662 33.82 -11.77 -29.56
C LYS A 662 33.64 -10.26 -29.40
N LEU A 663 32.61 -9.82 -28.67
CA LEU A 663 32.24 -8.41 -28.56
C LEU A 663 33.34 -7.58 -27.90
N ILE A 664 33.85 -8.01 -26.74
CA ILE A 664 34.88 -7.27 -25.99
C ILE A 664 36.21 -7.27 -26.75
N THR A 665 36.65 -8.40 -27.31
CA THR A 665 37.92 -8.46 -28.05
C THR A 665 37.84 -7.63 -29.33
N CYS A 666 36.70 -7.60 -30.03
CA CYS A 666 36.51 -6.76 -31.21
C CYS A 666 36.50 -5.27 -30.86
N ALA A 667 35.79 -4.87 -29.79
CA ALA A 667 35.79 -3.51 -29.27
C ALA A 667 37.21 -3.05 -28.91
N LEU A 668 37.96 -3.87 -28.16
CA LEU A 668 39.34 -3.58 -27.77
C LEU A 668 40.27 -3.44 -28.98
N LYS A 669 40.24 -4.39 -29.93
CA LYS A 669 41.00 -4.31 -31.20
C LYS A 669 40.66 -3.03 -31.97
N ALA A 670 39.38 -2.67 -32.08
CA ALA A 670 38.93 -1.45 -32.79
C ALA A 670 39.33 -0.15 -32.08
N ARG A 671 39.44 -0.17 -30.75
CA ARG A 671 40.01 0.91 -29.93
C ARG A 671 41.55 0.95 -29.97
N GLY A 672 42.20 0.12 -30.79
CA GLY A 672 43.66 0.11 -30.97
C GLY A 672 44.43 -0.68 -29.91
N SER A 673 43.74 -1.48 -29.11
CA SER A 673 44.35 -2.32 -28.07
C SER A 673 45.14 -3.48 -28.69
N SER A 674 46.27 -3.82 -28.08
CA SER A 674 47.16 -4.91 -28.53
C SER A 674 47.37 -5.95 -27.42
N PRO A 675 47.74 -7.21 -27.74
CA PRO A 675 48.02 -8.23 -26.74
C PRO A 675 49.20 -7.86 -25.83
N VAL A 676 49.13 -8.23 -24.55
CA VAL A 676 50.20 -7.97 -23.58
C VAL A 676 51.21 -9.12 -23.53
N GLY A 677 52.49 -8.78 -23.64
CA GLY A 677 53.61 -9.71 -23.48
C GLY A 677 53.67 -10.79 -24.57
N LYS A 678 53.46 -12.06 -24.18
CA LYS A 678 53.40 -13.22 -25.10
C LYS A 678 51.97 -13.76 -25.30
N SER A 679 50.95 -13.00 -24.88
CA SER A 679 49.55 -13.36 -25.14
C SER A 679 49.19 -13.18 -26.61
N THR A 680 48.25 -13.97 -27.12
CA THR A 680 47.54 -13.71 -28.39
C THR A 680 46.19 -13.02 -28.16
N GLN A 681 45.70 -12.99 -26.92
CA GLN A 681 44.44 -12.39 -26.51
C GLN A 681 44.62 -10.89 -26.25
N VAL A 682 43.68 -10.09 -26.77
CA VAL A 682 43.57 -8.66 -26.47
C VAL A 682 42.57 -8.49 -25.33
N ASP A 683 43.07 -8.39 -24.11
CA ASP A 683 42.29 -8.26 -22.87
C ASP A 683 42.37 -6.85 -22.23
N THR A 684 43.28 -6.01 -22.71
CA THR A 684 43.66 -4.77 -22.03
C THR A 684 43.06 -3.54 -22.72
N PRO A 685 42.26 -2.70 -22.03
CA PRO A 685 41.81 -1.42 -22.59
C PRO A 685 43.00 -0.47 -22.79
N ILE A 686 42.92 0.40 -23.80
CA ILE A 686 43.89 1.48 -23.93
C ILE A 686 43.78 2.44 -22.73
N GLU A 687 44.86 3.17 -22.47
CA GLU A 687 44.86 4.28 -21.52
C GLU A 687 43.71 5.25 -21.82
N GLY A 688 42.90 5.60 -20.82
CA GLY A 688 41.70 6.44 -21.00
C GLY A 688 40.41 5.67 -21.29
N ASP A 689 40.45 4.36 -21.56
CA ASP A 689 39.26 3.53 -21.73
C ASP A 689 38.94 2.75 -20.45
N MET A 690 37.64 2.56 -20.19
CA MET A 690 37.11 1.86 -19.03
C MET A 690 35.99 0.91 -19.47
N ILE A 691 36.13 -0.38 -19.18
CA ILE A 691 35.13 -1.38 -19.51
C ILE A 691 34.25 -1.61 -18.29
N VAL A 692 32.93 -1.67 -18.49
CA VAL A 692 31.98 -2.03 -17.43
C VAL A 692 31.09 -3.16 -17.92
N VAL A 693 31.09 -4.28 -17.20
CA VAL A 693 30.26 -5.46 -17.50
C VAL A 693 29.25 -5.70 -16.38
N ASN A 694 27.96 -5.75 -16.70
CA ASN A 694 26.90 -6.14 -15.78
C ASN A 694 26.74 -7.67 -15.77
N ASP A 695 26.89 -8.33 -14.61
CA ASP A 695 26.71 -9.78 -14.46
C ASP A 695 25.23 -10.24 -14.46
N GLY A 696 24.31 -9.30 -14.20
CA GLY A 696 22.88 -9.56 -14.04
C GLY A 696 22.49 -10.22 -12.71
N GLY A 697 23.34 -10.17 -11.70
CA GLY A 697 23.12 -10.78 -10.38
C GLY A 697 23.26 -12.29 -10.39
N ARG A 698 24.21 -12.83 -11.15
CA ARG A 698 24.44 -14.27 -11.35
C ARG A 698 25.62 -14.85 -10.59
N ALA A 699 26.56 -14.02 -10.11
CA ALA A 699 27.79 -14.48 -9.46
C ALA A 699 28.56 -15.53 -10.29
N ARG A 700 28.53 -15.37 -11.62
CA ARG A 700 29.27 -16.19 -12.60
C ARG A 700 30.49 -15.47 -13.12
N ASP A 701 31.27 -14.94 -12.18
CA ASP A 701 32.51 -14.20 -12.40
C ASP A 701 33.53 -15.06 -13.18
N ASP A 702 33.39 -16.39 -13.16
CA ASP A 702 34.09 -17.35 -14.01
C ASP A 702 33.82 -17.11 -15.52
N GLN A 703 32.55 -16.91 -15.89
CA GLN A 703 32.10 -16.72 -17.27
C GLN A 703 32.11 -15.25 -17.70
N VAL A 704 31.67 -14.33 -16.83
CA VAL A 704 31.54 -12.90 -17.12
C VAL A 704 32.91 -12.25 -17.35
N LEU A 705 33.92 -12.64 -16.56
CA LEU A 705 35.28 -12.12 -16.67
C LEU A 705 36.19 -12.97 -17.58
N ALA A 706 35.67 -13.99 -18.27
CA ALA A 706 36.47 -14.83 -19.17
C ALA A 706 37.28 -14.03 -20.22
N PRO A 707 36.76 -12.94 -20.83
CA PRO A 707 37.53 -12.11 -21.76
C PRO A 707 38.77 -11.41 -21.16
N PHE A 708 38.87 -11.37 -19.83
CA PHE A 708 39.95 -10.74 -19.06
C PHE A 708 40.82 -11.75 -18.31
N LYS A 709 40.68 -13.05 -18.61
CA LYS A 709 41.36 -14.15 -17.90
C LYS A 709 42.41 -14.78 -18.79
N SER A 710 43.66 -14.78 -18.32
CA SER A 710 44.73 -15.55 -18.94
C SER A 710 44.64 -17.03 -18.57
N ALA A 711 45.15 -17.91 -19.43
CA ALA A 711 45.31 -19.34 -19.12
C ALA A 711 46.27 -19.63 -17.93
N ARG A 712 46.92 -18.60 -17.37
CA ARG A 712 47.80 -18.70 -16.19
C ARG A 712 47.11 -18.29 -14.88
N THR A 713 46.00 -17.56 -14.93
CA THR A 713 45.29 -17.06 -13.76
C THR A 713 44.01 -17.86 -13.51
N ARG A 714 44.09 -18.88 -12.65
CA ARG A 714 42.89 -19.62 -12.19
C ARG A 714 41.99 -18.71 -11.38
N GLY A 715 40.89 -18.25 -11.98
CA GLY A 715 39.80 -17.54 -11.30
C GLY A 715 39.90 -16.01 -11.30
N SER A 716 41.10 -15.42 -11.23
CA SER A 716 41.31 -13.97 -11.28
C SER A 716 41.52 -13.45 -12.70
N VAL A 717 41.27 -12.15 -12.92
CA VAL A 717 41.70 -11.43 -14.13
C VAL A 717 43.22 -11.48 -14.32
N SER A 718 43.69 -11.15 -15.53
CA SER A 718 45.11 -11.00 -15.84
C SER A 718 45.81 -9.98 -14.91
N PRO A 719 47.03 -10.22 -14.39
CA PRO A 719 47.64 -9.35 -13.35
C PRO A 719 48.07 -7.96 -13.82
N HIS A 720 47.91 -7.64 -15.10
CA HIS A 720 48.15 -6.32 -15.70
C HIS A 720 46.87 -5.50 -15.87
N LEU A 721 45.75 -5.96 -15.29
CA LEU A 721 44.45 -5.29 -15.28
C LEU A 721 44.03 -4.98 -13.84
N GLU A 722 43.48 -3.80 -13.62
CA GLU A 722 42.68 -3.50 -12.44
C GLU A 722 41.28 -4.08 -12.63
N HIS A 723 40.75 -4.73 -11.57
CA HIS A 723 39.35 -5.15 -11.49
C HIS A 723 38.73 -4.61 -10.20
N TRP A 724 37.70 -3.78 -10.36
CA TRP A 724 36.93 -3.20 -9.25
C TRP A 724 35.44 -3.54 -9.40
N GLU A 725 34.72 -3.69 -8.29
CA GLU A 725 33.32 -4.11 -8.29
C GLU A 725 32.41 -3.09 -7.62
N LEU A 726 31.32 -2.75 -8.31
CA LEU A 726 30.21 -1.97 -7.78
C LEU A 726 28.99 -2.87 -7.61
N SER A 727 28.55 -3.05 -6.36
CA SER A 727 27.32 -3.76 -6.03
C SER A 727 26.10 -2.84 -6.23
N LEU A 728 25.33 -3.11 -7.28
CA LEU A 728 24.02 -2.49 -7.51
C LEU A 728 22.95 -3.23 -6.72
N ILE A 729 22.21 -2.53 -5.87
CA ILE A 729 21.11 -3.11 -5.09
C ILE A 729 19.77 -2.52 -5.56
N ILE A 730 18.95 -3.37 -6.18
CA ILE A 730 17.62 -3.02 -6.69
C ILE A 730 16.68 -2.70 -5.51
N SER A 731 15.80 -1.71 -5.66
CA SER A 731 14.81 -1.37 -4.63
C SER A 731 13.86 -2.54 -4.35
N GLN A 732 13.48 -2.74 -3.08
CA GLN A 732 12.62 -3.86 -2.70
C GLN A 732 11.24 -3.75 -3.39
N ASP A 733 10.75 -2.55 -3.68
CA ASP A 733 9.47 -2.34 -4.32
C ASP A 733 9.49 -2.63 -5.82
N SER A 734 10.59 -2.36 -6.54
CA SER A 734 10.75 -2.87 -7.91
C SER A 734 10.82 -4.41 -7.94
N VAL A 735 11.45 -5.04 -6.95
CA VAL A 735 11.45 -6.51 -6.80
C VAL A 735 10.03 -7.03 -6.51
N LYS A 736 9.27 -6.38 -5.61
CA LYS A 736 7.84 -6.70 -5.37
C LYS A 736 6.99 -6.50 -6.63
N GLN A 737 7.18 -5.41 -7.37
CA GLN A 737 6.40 -5.08 -8.57
C GLN A 737 6.61 -6.12 -9.69
N LYS A 738 7.85 -6.58 -9.91
CA LYS A 738 8.13 -7.70 -10.81
C LYS A 738 7.55 -9.03 -10.26
N LYS A 739 7.79 -9.38 -8.99
CA LYS A 739 7.26 -10.61 -8.35
C LYS A 739 5.72 -10.67 -8.23
N ARG A 740 5.01 -9.55 -8.20
CA ARG A 740 3.53 -9.50 -8.22
C ARG A 740 2.93 -9.91 -9.57
N LYS A 741 3.71 -9.89 -10.66
CA LYS A 741 3.28 -10.34 -12.00
C LYS A 741 3.63 -11.79 -12.31
N SER A 742 4.65 -12.36 -11.68
CA SER A 742 5.08 -13.74 -11.92
C SER A 742 5.84 -14.35 -10.73
N ARG A 743 5.59 -15.64 -10.45
CA ARG A 743 6.29 -16.40 -9.41
C ARG A 743 7.72 -16.72 -9.87
N GLY A 744 8.73 -16.19 -9.18
CA GLY A 744 10.13 -16.54 -9.41
C GLY A 744 11.12 -15.72 -8.58
N ALA A 745 12.39 -16.10 -8.66
CA ALA A 745 13.51 -15.41 -8.02
C ALA A 745 14.15 -14.41 -8.98
N LEU A 746 13.83 -13.12 -8.83
CA LEU A 746 14.68 -12.03 -9.30
C LEU A 746 15.71 -11.73 -8.22
N ASN A 747 17.00 -11.74 -8.58
CA ASN A 747 18.07 -11.39 -7.67
C ASN A 747 18.12 -9.88 -7.45
N GLN A 748 18.21 -9.46 -6.19
CA GLN A 748 18.15 -8.05 -5.81
C GLN A 748 19.51 -7.34 -5.93
N VAL A 749 20.60 -8.10 -5.91
CA VAL A 749 21.98 -7.60 -6.05
C VAL A 749 22.55 -8.03 -7.39
N MET A 750 23.26 -7.12 -8.05
CA MET A 750 23.95 -7.29 -9.33
C MET A 750 25.31 -6.59 -9.25
N LYS A 751 26.31 -7.08 -9.99
CA LYS A 751 27.65 -6.50 -10.05
C LYS A 751 27.85 -5.76 -11.37
N PHE A 752 28.34 -4.52 -11.29
CA PHE A 752 29.10 -3.91 -12.36
C PHE A 752 30.59 -4.19 -12.11
N HIS A 753 31.21 -4.98 -12.98
CA HIS A 753 32.65 -5.24 -12.99
C HIS A 753 33.34 -4.16 -13.83
N PHE A 754 34.13 -3.32 -13.19
CA PHE A 754 34.95 -2.28 -13.83
C PHE A 754 36.33 -2.87 -14.14
N ILE A 755 36.73 -2.85 -15.41
CA ILE A 755 38.05 -3.31 -15.87
C ILE A 755 38.79 -2.15 -16.51
N THR A 756 39.97 -1.85 -15.97
CA THR A 756 40.85 -0.75 -16.42
C THR A 756 42.30 -1.20 -16.47
N LYS A 757 43.11 -0.51 -17.27
CA LYS A 757 44.56 -0.75 -17.34
C LYS A 757 45.31 -0.20 -16.11
N ASP A 758 44.84 0.94 -15.60
CA ASP A 758 45.36 1.63 -14.44
C ASP A 758 44.30 1.65 -13.34
N SER A 759 44.71 1.80 -12.08
CA SER A 759 43.79 1.83 -10.93
C SER A 759 42.73 2.92 -11.06
N LEU A 760 41.51 2.65 -10.60
CA LEU A 760 40.34 3.53 -10.83
C LEU A 760 40.55 4.96 -10.31
N ASP A 761 41.39 5.11 -9.28
CA ASP A 761 41.79 6.39 -8.68
C ASP A 761 42.72 7.24 -9.56
N LYS A 762 43.46 6.62 -10.48
CA LYS A 762 44.24 7.29 -11.52
C LYS A 762 43.43 7.50 -12.80
N MET A 763 42.43 6.66 -13.06
CA MET A 763 41.62 6.73 -14.27
C MET A 763 40.63 7.89 -14.25
N VAL A 764 39.87 8.05 -13.16
CA VAL A 764 38.78 9.05 -13.05
C VAL A 764 38.89 9.85 -11.75
N PRO A 765 38.55 11.16 -11.75
CA PRO A 765 38.52 11.96 -10.53
C PRO A 765 37.40 11.50 -9.61
N GLU A 766 37.54 11.68 -8.30
CA GLU A 766 36.43 11.40 -7.38
C GLU A 766 35.29 12.40 -7.59
N ARG A 767 34.06 11.89 -7.70
CA ARG A 767 32.84 12.69 -7.74
C ARG A 767 31.76 12.06 -6.88
N LYS A 768 30.99 12.90 -6.20
CA LYS A 768 29.74 12.50 -5.55
C LYS A 768 28.75 12.01 -6.61
N HIS A 769 27.94 11.03 -6.23
CA HIS A 769 26.82 10.60 -7.06
C HIS A 769 25.76 11.71 -7.17
N THR A 770 25.14 11.82 -8.35
CA THR A 770 24.18 12.89 -8.69
C THR A 770 22.72 12.47 -8.48
N LYS A 771 22.47 11.16 -8.32
CA LYS A 771 21.13 10.57 -8.14
C LYS A 771 21.03 9.60 -6.95
N TYR A 772 22.15 9.35 -6.27
CA TYR A 772 22.31 8.37 -5.18
C TYR A 772 23.24 8.94 -4.10
N PRO A 773 23.23 8.43 -2.86
CA PRO A 773 24.21 8.81 -1.85
C PRO A 773 25.63 8.29 -2.19
N GLY A 774 26.66 8.95 -1.63
CA GLY A 774 28.06 8.52 -1.76
C GLY A 774 28.83 9.16 -2.93
N SER A 775 29.93 8.51 -3.31
CA SER A 775 30.82 8.91 -4.42
C SER A 775 31.25 7.69 -5.24
N CYS A 776 31.82 7.91 -6.42
CA CYS A 776 32.32 6.86 -7.31
C CYS A 776 33.53 6.06 -6.76
N ARG A 777 33.95 6.30 -5.50
CA ARG A 777 34.88 5.43 -4.74
C ARG A 777 34.14 4.34 -3.96
N GLY A 778 32.85 4.49 -3.70
CA GLY A 778 32.02 3.53 -2.98
C GLY A 778 31.71 2.29 -3.82
N ASN A 779 31.89 1.10 -3.24
CA ASN A 779 31.66 -0.19 -3.90
C ASN A 779 30.19 -0.67 -3.85
N ALA A 780 29.25 0.18 -3.45
CA ALA A 780 27.83 -0.13 -3.43
C ALA A 780 26.97 1.09 -3.81
N LEU A 781 25.96 0.86 -4.64
CA LEU A 781 24.95 1.85 -5.04
C LEU A 781 23.56 1.20 -4.86
N ALA A 782 22.82 1.70 -3.89
CA ALA A 782 21.63 1.04 -3.35
C ALA A 782 20.32 1.70 -3.76
N PHE A 783 19.22 0.93 -3.61
CA PHE A 783 17.83 1.34 -3.86
C PHE A 783 17.55 1.78 -5.31
N VAL A 784 18.16 1.09 -6.29
CA VAL A 784 17.91 1.32 -7.72
C VAL A 784 16.47 0.90 -8.07
N SER A 785 15.57 1.86 -8.27
CA SER A 785 14.20 1.60 -8.73
C SER A 785 14.17 1.39 -10.25
N LEU A 786 13.71 0.21 -10.68
CA LEU A 786 13.51 -0.14 -12.08
C LEU A 786 12.21 0.51 -12.62
N ALA A 787 12.20 0.83 -13.91
CA ALA A 787 11.01 1.32 -14.59
C ALA A 787 9.87 0.28 -14.62
N SER A 788 8.63 0.76 -14.73
CA SER A 788 7.47 -0.11 -14.94
C SER A 788 7.56 -0.84 -16.28
N THR A 789 7.00 -2.06 -16.33
CA THR A 789 6.74 -2.82 -17.57
C THR A 789 5.97 -2.02 -18.62
N SER A 790 5.21 -1.00 -18.22
CA SER A 790 4.44 -0.10 -19.08
C SER A 790 5.22 1.14 -19.56
N GLN A 791 6.44 1.36 -19.05
CA GLN A 791 7.32 2.47 -19.42
C GLN A 791 8.51 2.00 -20.29
N THR A 792 8.86 0.72 -20.21
CA THR A 792 9.84 0.08 -21.11
C THR A 792 9.32 -0.02 -22.55
N TRP A 793 10.23 -0.11 -23.54
CA TRP A 793 9.88 -0.46 -24.92
C TRP A 793 9.14 -1.81 -24.98
N GLN A 794 7.93 -1.79 -25.54
CA GLN A 794 7.10 -2.95 -25.83
C GLN A 794 6.97 -3.14 -27.35
N ALA A 795 6.79 -4.39 -27.76
CA ALA A 795 6.54 -4.80 -29.14
C ALA A 795 5.64 -6.06 -29.12
N THR A 796 5.14 -6.49 -30.27
CA THR A 796 4.55 -7.84 -30.37
C THR A 796 5.63 -8.91 -30.23
N VAL A 797 5.23 -10.14 -29.88
CA VAL A 797 6.16 -11.29 -29.84
C VAL A 797 6.79 -11.56 -31.22
N GLU A 798 6.09 -11.27 -32.33
CA GLU A 798 6.63 -11.33 -33.70
C GLU A 798 7.72 -10.28 -33.96
N GLU A 799 7.42 -8.99 -33.72
CA GLU A 799 8.38 -7.89 -33.85
C GLU A 799 9.63 -8.12 -32.99
N LYS A 800 9.42 -8.68 -31.80
CA LYS A 800 10.47 -9.05 -30.87
C LYS A 800 11.32 -10.22 -31.36
N GLN A 801 10.74 -11.24 -31.99
CA GLN A 801 11.50 -12.29 -32.67
C GLN A 801 12.39 -11.71 -33.78
N ALA A 802 11.90 -10.75 -34.57
CA ALA A 802 12.70 -10.05 -35.58
C ALA A 802 13.87 -9.23 -34.99
N ILE A 803 13.67 -8.64 -33.81
CA ILE A 803 14.71 -7.89 -33.06
C ILE A 803 15.83 -8.81 -32.56
N PHE A 804 15.49 -9.95 -31.93
CA PHE A 804 16.50 -10.86 -31.36
C PHE A 804 17.11 -11.84 -32.38
N LYS A 805 16.38 -12.22 -33.44
CA LYS A 805 16.75 -13.28 -34.39
C LYS A 805 17.21 -14.55 -33.65
N GLU A 806 18.41 -15.05 -33.97
CA GLU A 806 19.01 -16.27 -33.40
C GLU A 806 19.36 -16.16 -31.90
N LYS A 807 19.25 -14.98 -31.27
CA LYS A 807 19.63 -14.73 -29.86
C LYS A 807 18.50 -15.01 -28.86
N ILE A 808 17.56 -15.89 -29.22
CA ILE A 808 16.55 -16.45 -28.32
C ILE A 808 17.03 -17.84 -27.89
N PHE A 809 17.62 -17.94 -26.70
CA PHE A 809 18.35 -19.12 -26.28
C PHE A 809 17.47 -20.17 -25.60
N GLY A 810 17.59 -21.42 -26.06
CA GLY A 810 17.07 -22.60 -25.37
C GLY A 810 17.73 -22.78 -24.00
N GLY A 811 16.93 -22.99 -22.97
CA GLY A 811 17.39 -23.04 -21.58
C GLY A 811 17.66 -24.45 -21.07
N ASP A 812 18.68 -25.11 -21.61
CA ASP A 812 19.35 -26.28 -21.02
C ASP A 812 20.87 -26.03 -21.17
N GLY A 813 21.57 -25.91 -20.04
CA GLY A 813 22.85 -25.18 -19.99
C GLY A 813 23.69 -25.44 -18.75
N LEU A 814 23.69 -26.69 -18.27
CA LEU A 814 24.78 -27.23 -17.46
C LEU A 814 25.66 -28.11 -18.35
N SER A 815 26.94 -28.22 -18.00
CA SER A 815 28.00 -28.75 -18.87
C SER A 815 27.90 -30.25 -19.10
N SER A 816 28.06 -30.66 -20.36
CA SER A 816 28.25 -32.06 -20.76
C SER A 816 29.67 -32.55 -20.39
N GLN A 817 29.83 -33.14 -19.20
CA GLN A 817 30.83 -34.17 -18.84
C GLN A 817 30.78 -34.46 -17.32
N ALA A 818 30.89 -35.74 -16.94
CA ALA A 818 30.81 -36.29 -15.58
C ALA A 818 29.40 -36.12 -14.91
N ASP A 819 28.72 -37.17 -14.44
CA ASP A 819 29.04 -38.60 -14.40
C ASP A 819 27.85 -39.46 -14.85
N GLU A 820 28.13 -40.63 -15.45
CA GLU A 820 27.15 -41.67 -15.76
C GLU A 820 27.10 -42.68 -14.60
N ASP A 821 26.31 -42.41 -13.55
CA ASP A 821 25.79 -43.44 -12.61
C ASP A 821 24.84 -42.79 -11.58
N ASP A 822 23.52 -42.85 -11.84
CA ASP A 822 22.46 -43.06 -10.84
C ASP A 822 21.08 -43.07 -11.53
N VAL A 823 20.46 -44.25 -11.65
CA VAL A 823 19.12 -44.43 -12.24
C VAL A 823 18.14 -44.85 -11.14
N GLU A 824 17.43 -43.89 -10.56
CA GLU A 824 16.27 -44.16 -9.68
C GLU A 824 14.94 -43.67 -10.31
N GLU A 825 13.88 -44.46 -10.13
CA GLU A 825 12.59 -44.29 -10.79
C GLU A 825 11.71 -43.17 -10.15
N GLY A 826 11.98 -41.93 -10.52
CA GLY A 826 11.22 -40.74 -10.08
C GLY A 826 9.85 -40.56 -10.76
N THR A 827 8.85 -41.36 -10.36
CA THR A 827 7.39 -41.27 -10.64
C THR A 827 6.86 -40.17 -11.59
N ALA A 828 6.05 -40.55 -12.58
CA ALA A 828 5.40 -39.67 -13.57
C ALA A 828 4.32 -38.68 -13.04
N ALA A 829 4.34 -38.31 -11.75
CA ALA A 829 3.34 -37.48 -11.08
C ALA A 829 3.65 -35.97 -11.07
N ALA A 830 4.60 -35.50 -11.89
CA ALA A 830 5.11 -34.12 -11.88
C ALA A 830 4.70 -33.23 -13.08
N GLN A 831 4.03 -33.78 -14.11
CA GLN A 831 3.80 -33.08 -15.38
C GLN A 831 2.43 -32.37 -15.53
N GLU A 832 1.48 -32.53 -14.60
CA GLU A 832 0.11 -31.99 -14.73
C GLU A 832 -0.16 -30.69 -13.92
N ALA A 833 0.88 -29.99 -13.47
CA ALA A 833 0.75 -28.91 -12.45
C ALA A 833 0.92 -27.45 -12.94
N GLU A 834 1.47 -27.20 -14.12
CA GLU A 834 1.52 -25.84 -14.72
C GLU A 834 1.02 -25.84 -16.17
N GLY A 835 -0.18 -25.29 -16.39
CA GLY A 835 -0.64 -24.93 -17.72
C GLY A 835 0.10 -23.69 -18.23
N GLU A 836 1.26 -23.88 -18.84
CA GLU A 836 1.97 -22.79 -19.52
C GLU A 836 1.15 -22.29 -20.72
N LEU A 837 0.55 -21.10 -20.58
CA LEU A 837 0.01 -20.35 -21.71
C LEU A 837 1.16 -20.03 -22.67
N GLN A 838 1.13 -20.64 -23.86
CA GLN A 838 2.05 -20.33 -24.93
C GLN A 838 1.91 -18.85 -25.33
N ARG A 839 3.04 -18.13 -25.41
CA ARG A 839 3.10 -16.79 -25.99
C ARG A 839 2.57 -16.86 -27.42
N LYS A 840 1.66 -15.96 -27.79
CA LYS A 840 1.17 -15.79 -29.15
C LYS A 840 1.90 -14.65 -29.82
N ASP A 841 2.04 -14.71 -31.13
CA ASP A 841 2.81 -13.72 -31.91
C ASP A 841 2.28 -12.29 -31.77
N HIS A 842 0.98 -12.13 -31.52
CA HIS A 842 0.29 -10.87 -31.26
C HIS A 842 0.23 -10.43 -29.79
N ASP A 843 0.80 -11.19 -28.84
CA ASP A 843 0.90 -10.73 -27.45
C ASP A 843 1.91 -9.57 -27.38
N VAL A 844 1.54 -8.47 -26.72
CA VAL A 844 2.43 -7.30 -26.57
C VAL A 844 3.19 -7.40 -25.24
N GLU A 845 4.51 -7.48 -25.32
CA GLU A 845 5.39 -7.59 -24.15
C GLU A 845 6.64 -6.70 -24.26
N PRO A 846 7.35 -6.42 -23.16
CA PRO A 846 8.63 -5.71 -23.22
C PRO A 846 9.64 -6.40 -24.12
N VAL A 847 10.31 -5.63 -24.97
CA VAL A 847 11.42 -6.13 -25.79
C VAL A 847 12.57 -6.57 -24.88
N PHE A 848 12.88 -5.80 -23.84
CA PHE A 848 13.96 -6.09 -22.88
C PHE A 848 13.45 -6.11 -21.44
N PHE A 849 13.04 -7.28 -20.94
CA PHE A 849 12.49 -7.47 -19.59
C PHE A 849 13.41 -7.03 -18.44
N HIS A 850 14.72 -7.09 -18.64
CA HIS A 850 15.74 -6.93 -17.61
C HIS A 850 16.51 -5.61 -17.69
N ASN A 851 16.04 -4.68 -18.52
CA ASN A 851 16.69 -3.39 -18.74
C ASN A 851 16.78 -2.53 -17.46
N LEU A 852 17.86 -1.75 -17.36
CA LEU A 852 18.17 -0.85 -16.25
C LEU A 852 17.68 0.59 -16.55
N PRO A 853 17.31 1.37 -15.53
CA PRO A 853 16.70 2.69 -15.72
C PRO A 853 17.71 3.74 -16.18
N LYS A 854 17.31 4.64 -17.10
CA LYS A 854 18.06 5.84 -17.52
C LYS A 854 18.71 6.63 -16.37
N VAL A 855 18.05 6.74 -15.22
CA VAL A 855 18.58 7.47 -14.03
C VAL A 855 19.87 6.85 -13.48
N LEU A 856 20.04 5.52 -13.57
CA LEU A 856 21.30 4.85 -13.21
C LEU A 856 22.42 5.25 -14.18
N PHE A 857 22.12 5.27 -15.47
CA PHE A 857 23.07 5.66 -16.52
C PHE A 857 23.42 7.15 -16.48
N GLU A 858 22.47 8.03 -16.16
CA GLU A 858 22.76 9.46 -15.88
C GLU A 858 23.80 9.65 -14.77
N ASN A 859 23.73 8.81 -13.73
CA ASN A 859 24.66 8.81 -12.60
C ASN A 859 26.00 8.16 -12.97
N LEU A 860 26.01 7.05 -13.73
CA LEU A 860 27.21 6.39 -14.24
C LEU A 860 28.04 7.36 -15.09
N LEU A 861 27.41 7.99 -16.08
CA LEU A 861 28.07 8.94 -16.99
C LEU A 861 28.61 10.17 -16.25
N GLY A 862 27.86 10.69 -15.27
CA GLY A 862 28.24 11.89 -14.51
C GLY A 862 29.36 11.64 -13.49
N SER A 863 29.26 10.56 -12.71
CA SER A 863 30.17 10.30 -11.58
C SER A 863 31.53 9.79 -12.03
N TRP A 864 31.57 8.86 -12.99
CA TRP A 864 32.82 8.34 -13.56
C TRP A 864 33.37 9.22 -14.69
N SER A 865 32.86 10.44 -14.87
CA SER A 865 33.40 11.44 -15.82
C SER A 865 33.48 10.94 -17.27
N ILE A 866 32.43 10.29 -17.75
CA ILE A 866 32.45 9.64 -19.07
C ILE A 866 32.38 10.68 -20.19
N SER A 867 33.30 10.60 -21.15
CA SER A 867 33.39 11.50 -22.31
C SER A 867 32.81 10.93 -23.61
N ALA A 868 32.64 9.60 -23.72
CA ALA A 868 31.93 8.92 -24.80
C ALA A 868 31.56 7.48 -24.41
N VAL A 869 30.63 6.85 -25.14
CA VAL A 869 30.07 5.53 -24.84
C VAL A 869 30.06 4.61 -26.07
N LEU A 870 30.79 3.50 -26.00
CA LEU A 870 30.63 2.35 -26.88
C LEU A 870 29.79 1.30 -26.15
N ASP A 871 28.53 1.12 -26.56
CA ASP A 871 27.61 0.15 -25.96
C ASP A 871 27.51 -1.11 -26.84
N LEU A 872 27.92 -2.24 -26.28
CA LEU A 872 27.91 -3.55 -26.93
C LEU A 872 26.58 -4.31 -26.71
N SER A 873 25.60 -3.65 -26.10
CA SER A 873 24.32 -4.22 -25.65
C SER A 873 23.18 -3.17 -25.50
N PRO A 874 22.86 -2.34 -26.51
CA PRO A 874 22.03 -1.13 -26.34
C PRO A 874 20.65 -1.28 -25.66
N GLY A 875 20.04 -2.48 -25.67
CA GLY A 875 18.74 -2.74 -25.05
C GLY A 875 17.65 -1.78 -25.54
N SER A 876 16.87 -1.20 -24.62
CA SER A 876 15.91 -0.13 -24.96
C SER A 876 16.54 1.28 -25.04
N GLY A 877 17.86 1.38 -25.19
CA GLY A 877 18.58 2.64 -25.39
C GLY A 877 18.60 3.57 -24.18
N GLU A 878 18.38 3.08 -22.95
CA GLU A 878 18.36 3.92 -21.75
C GLU A 878 19.71 4.62 -21.49
N LEU A 879 20.83 3.94 -21.79
CA LEU A 879 22.18 4.52 -21.80
C LEU A 879 22.36 5.51 -22.97
N ALA A 880 21.78 5.23 -24.13
CA ALA A 880 21.79 6.14 -25.29
C ALA A 880 21.08 7.47 -24.97
N LYS A 881 19.87 7.42 -24.39
CA LYS A 881 19.12 8.60 -23.92
C LYS A 881 19.95 9.44 -22.95
N ALA A 882 20.55 8.79 -21.94
CA ALA A 882 21.40 9.45 -20.94
C ALA A 882 22.69 10.06 -21.54
N ALA A 883 23.23 9.50 -22.62
CA ALA A 883 24.39 10.02 -23.33
C ALA A 883 24.02 11.23 -24.22
N VAL A 884 22.95 11.14 -25.01
CA VAL A 884 22.52 12.21 -25.93
C VAL A 884 22.09 13.47 -25.17
N GLU A 885 21.37 13.34 -24.05
CA GLU A 885 21.04 14.49 -23.19
C GLU A 885 22.28 15.20 -22.63
N LYS A 886 23.35 14.43 -22.34
CA LYS A 886 24.64 14.96 -21.89
C LYS A 886 25.54 15.41 -23.06
N ARG A 887 25.05 15.35 -24.31
CA ARG A 887 25.81 15.61 -25.55
C ARG A 887 27.10 14.79 -25.65
N LEU A 888 27.08 13.57 -25.14
CA LEU A 888 28.19 12.61 -25.21
C LEU A 888 28.04 11.75 -26.48
N PRO A 889 29.11 11.61 -27.30
CA PRO A 889 29.11 10.67 -28.42
C PRO A 889 28.82 9.24 -27.96
N TYR A 890 27.76 8.65 -28.50
CA TYR A 890 27.27 7.31 -28.23
C TYR A 890 27.29 6.46 -29.51
N TYR A 891 27.78 5.23 -29.39
CA TYR A 891 27.81 4.25 -30.46
C TYR A 891 27.29 2.90 -29.96
N GLY A 892 26.13 2.48 -30.45
CA GLY A 892 25.47 1.23 -30.06
C GLY A 892 25.60 0.13 -31.09
N VAL A 893 26.07 -1.04 -30.68
CA VAL A 893 26.10 -2.28 -31.49
C VAL A 893 24.80 -3.05 -31.24
N CYS A 894 23.79 -2.81 -32.07
CA CYS A 894 22.48 -3.42 -31.94
C CYS A 894 22.48 -4.90 -32.35
N LEU A 895 21.69 -5.72 -31.65
CA LEU A 895 21.61 -7.18 -31.86
C LEU A 895 21.31 -7.61 -33.30
N SER A 896 20.60 -6.77 -34.07
CA SER A 896 20.18 -6.99 -35.45
C SER A 896 19.85 -5.66 -36.15
N GLU A 897 19.59 -5.71 -37.46
CA GLU A 897 19.11 -4.55 -38.24
C GLU A 897 17.73 -4.07 -37.82
N SER A 898 16.79 -5.01 -37.57
CA SER A 898 15.49 -4.69 -36.98
C SER A 898 15.65 -4.02 -35.61
N HIS A 899 16.59 -4.48 -34.79
CA HIS A 899 16.91 -3.78 -33.54
C HIS A 899 17.48 -2.38 -33.80
N ALA A 900 18.41 -2.18 -34.74
CA ALA A 900 18.95 -0.85 -35.04
C ALA A 900 17.89 0.14 -35.54
N VAL A 901 17.02 -0.29 -36.47
CA VAL A 901 15.91 0.52 -37.02
C VAL A 901 14.86 0.78 -35.96
N ASN A 902 14.34 -0.27 -35.31
CA ASN A 902 13.24 -0.12 -34.36
C ASN A 902 13.68 0.57 -33.07
N LEU A 903 14.95 0.44 -32.63
CA LEU A 903 15.48 1.25 -31.55
C LEU A 903 15.67 2.71 -31.98
N LYS A 904 16.12 2.99 -33.21
CA LYS A 904 16.16 4.37 -33.71
C LYS A 904 14.76 4.99 -33.80
N GLN A 905 13.73 4.19 -34.08
CA GLN A 905 12.33 4.64 -34.10
C GLN A 905 11.69 4.73 -32.71
N ASP A 906 11.96 3.83 -31.76
CA ASP A 906 11.46 3.90 -30.38
C ASP A 906 12.15 5.03 -29.61
N LEU A 907 13.48 5.16 -29.77
CA LEU A 907 14.18 6.38 -29.40
C LEU A 907 13.54 7.57 -30.10
N GLY A 908 13.41 7.57 -31.43
CA GLY A 908 12.76 8.67 -32.15
C GLY A 908 11.44 9.10 -31.53
N LEU A 909 10.42 8.25 -31.52
CA LEU A 909 9.08 8.62 -31.06
C LEU A 909 9.00 8.95 -29.56
N LYS A 910 9.67 8.19 -28.68
CA LYS A 910 9.61 8.44 -27.23
C LYS A 910 10.59 9.49 -26.77
N PHE A 911 11.83 9.49 -27.26
CA PHE A 911 12.77 10.58 -27.01
C PHE A 911 12.22 11.87 -27.61
N PHE A 912 11.65 11.93 -28.82
CA PHE A 912 11.05 13.20 -29.28
C PHE A 912 9.83 13.60 -28.43
N GLY A 913 8.97 12.68 -27.97
CA GLY A 913 7.92 13.02 -27.00
C GLY A 913 8.45 13.58 -25.67
N GLU A 914 9.30 12.81 -24.99
CA GLU A 914 9.87 13.13 -23.67
C GLU A 914 10.84 14.31 -23.74
N LEU A 915 11.74 14.35 -24.73
CA LEU A 915 12.71 15.41 -24.96
C LEU A 915 12.04 16.68 -25.50
N ILE A 916 10.96 16.64 -26.30
CA ILE A 916 10.23 17.89 -26.59
C ILE A 916 9.60 18.43 -25.30
N GLY A 917 9.10 17.57 -24.40
CA GLY A 917 8.70 17.99 -23.06
C GLY A 917 9.86 18.56 -22.22
N HIS A 918 11.01 17.88 -22.21
CA HIS A 918 12.16 18.21 -21.36
C HIS A 918 12.97 19.40 -21.90
N ILE A 919 13.09 19.56 -23.22
CA ILE A 919 13.61 20.77 -23.89
C ILE A 919 12.65 21.93 -23.67
N LYS A 920 11.33 21.79 -23.88
CA LYS A 920 10.37 22.87 -23.60
C LYS A 920 10.34 23.30 -22.13
N THR A 921 10.76 22.41 -21.22
CA THR A 921 10.94 22.72 -19.79
C THR A 921 12.30 23.38 -19.53
N SER A 922 13.39 22.82 -20.08
CA SER A 922 14.76 23.32 -19.88
C SER A 922 14.97 24.70 -20.54
N MET A 923 14.45 24.89 -21.76
CA MET A 923 14.40 26.20 -22.44
C MET A 923 13.67 27.26 -21.61
N ALA A 924 12.67 26.87 -20.82
CA ALA A 924 11.94 27.77 -19.92
C ALA A 924 12.59 27.90 -18.53
N THR A 925 13.62 27.11 -18.21
CA THR A 925 14.27 27.08 -16.89
C THR A 925 15.64 27.72 -16.95
N GLU A 926 15.77 28.87 -16.28
CA GLU A 926 17.03 29.60 -16.20
C GLU A 926 18.14 28.74 -15.56
N GLY A 927 19.36 28.87 -16.06
CA GLY A 927 20.52 28.10 -15.59
C GLY A 927 20.69 26.70 -16.19
N THR A 928 19.77 26.21 -17.04
CA THR A 928 20.01 24.93 -17.76
C THR A 928 20.88 25.14 -19.02
N PRO A 929 21.63 24.12 -19.50
CA PRO A 929 22.41 24.17 -20.76
C PRO A 929 21.56 24.27 -22.06
N LEU A 930 20.26 24.45 -21.92
CA LEU A 930 19.25 24.56 -22.98
C LEU A 930 18.38 25.81 -22.83
N TYR A 931 18.61 26.65 -21.80
CA TYR A 931 17.79 27.83 -21.53
C TYR A 931 17.72 28.79 -22.73
N ALA A 932 16.52 29.28 -23.03
CA ALA A 932 16.25 30.21 -24.13
C ALA A 932 15.26 31.29 -23.64
N PRO A 933 15.71 32.51 -23.32
CA PRO A 933 14.87 33.52 -22.66
C PRO A 933 13.62 33.87 -23.47
N GLU A 934 13.73 33.90 -24.80
CA GLU A 934 12.64 34.10 -25.76
C GLU A 934 11.41 33.20 -25.48
N TRP A 935 11.65 31.95 -25.06
CA TRP A 935 10.63 30.95 -24.77
C TRP A 935 10.04 31.06 -23.35
N ALA A 936 10.79 31.65 -22.42
CA ALA A 936 10.29 31.97 -21.08
C ALA A 936 9.32 33.17 -21.12
N GLU A 937 9.66 34.22 -21.89
CA GLU A 937 8.83 35.43 -22.06
C GLU A 937 7.47 35.13 -22.70
N GLU A 938 7.43 34.25 -23.71
CA GLU A 938 6.17 33.86 -24.37
C GLU A 938 5.22 33.13 -23.40
N LYS A 939 5.75 32.29 -22.50
CA LYS A 939 4.95 31.62 -21.46
C LYS A 939 4.55 32.52 -20.31
N GLY A 940 5.35 33.53 -19.97
CA GLY A 940 4.95 34.57 -19.02
C GLY A 940 3.75 35.36 -19.54
N SER A 941 3.81 35.77 -20.80
CA SER A 941 2.78 36.58 -21.47
C SER A 941 1.41 35.90 -21.55
N ARG A 942 1.37 34.57 -21.75
CA ARG A 942 0.11 33.79 -21.85
C ARG A 942 -0.59 33.52 -20.50
N ARG A 943 -0.11 34.06 -19.37
CA ARG A 943 -0.76 33.92 -18.04
C ARG A 943 -1.62 35.12 -17.60
N LEU A 944 -1.72 36.17 -18.42
CA LEU A 944 -2.47 37.40 -18.12
C LEU A 944 -3.53 37.69 -19.21
N GLY A 945 -4.27 36.68 -19.65
CA GLY A 945 -5.08 36.77 -20.86
C GLY A 945 -6.21 35.76 -21.02
N ALA A 946 -6.95 35.47 -19.94
CA ALA A 946 -8.30 34.91 -19.99
C ALA A 946 -9.04 35.25 -18.69
N ASP A 947 -10.34 35.56 -18.82
CA ASP A 947 -11.36 35.63 -17.78
C ASP A 947 -11.10 36.54 -16.56
N ASP A 948 -11.48 37.83 -16.68
CA ASP A 948 -12.35 38.48 -15.69
C ASP A 948 -12.95 39.80 -16.26
N ASP A 949 -14.27 39.78 -16.47
CA ASP A 949 -15.22 40.88 -16.71
C ASP A 949 -16.56 40.28 -16.24
N GLU A 950 -17.23 40.73 -15.17
CA GLU A 950 -17.72 42.09 -14.95
C GLU A 950 -17.47 42.66 -13.52
N SER A 951 -17.60 44.00 -13.41
CA SER A 951 -17.64 44.88 -12.21
C SER A 951 -18.42 44.35 -10.97
N GLN A 952 -18.17 44.78 -9.72
CA GLN A 952 -18.33 46.17 -9.21
C GLN A 952 -17.62 46.46 -7.85
N ASN A 953 -17.14 47.71 -7.69
CA ASN A 953 -17.28 48.68 -6.58
C ASN A 953 -17.32 48.22 -5.09
N ASP A 954 -16.74 48.92 -4.09
CA ASP A 954 -16.01 50.21 -4.02
C ASP A 954 -15.17 50.27 -2.70
N ASP A 955 -14.21 51.23 -2.63
CA ASP A 955 -13.57 51.82 -1.42
C ASP A 955 -12.70 50.92 -0.49
N GLU A 956 -11.61 51.35 0.18
CA GLU A 956 -10.95 52.68 0.34
C GLU A 956 -9.42 52.62 0.02
N GLU A 957 -8.79 53.77 -0.23
CA GLU A 957 -7.32 53.94 -0.32
C GLU A 957 -6.71 54.35 1.04
N GLU A 958 -5.42 54.04 1.27
CA GLU A 958 -4.53 55.05 1.89
C GLU A 958 -3.14 55.03 1.20
N ASP A 959 -2.46 56.17 1.21
CA ASP A 959 -1.49 56.62 0.20
C ASP A 959 -0.06 56.71 0.76
N ASP A 960 0.96 56.52 -0.10
CA ASP A 960 2.20 57.29 0.05
C ASP A 960 2.89 57.57 -1.29
N GLN A 961 3.46 58.77 -1.39
CA GLN A 961 3.77 59.51 -2.63
C GLN A 961 5.30 59.80 -2.71
N PRO A 962 5.92 60.38 -3.79
CA PRO A 962 5.39 61.54 -4.53
C PRO A 962 5.79 61.79 -6.01
N LEU A 963 4.80 62.27 -6.78
CA LEU A 963 4.85 63.46 -7.66
C LEU A 963 6.01 63.71 -8.65
N ARG A 964 5.65 63.94 -9.95
CA ARG A 964 5.93 65.24 -10.63
C ARG A 964 5.16 65.54 -11.94
N LYS A 965 4.15 66.43 -11.81
CA LYS A 965 3.74 67.55 -12.71
C LYS A 965 3.22 67.30 -14.15
N LYS A 966 1.96 67.71 -14.39
CA LYS A 966 1.27 67.93 -15.69
C LYS A 966 1.40 69.40 -16.20
N PRO A 967 1.08 69.67 -17.48
CA PRO A 967 0.17 70.79 -17.81
C PRO A 967 -0.81 70.49 -19.00
N LYS A 968 -1.89 71.24 -19.31
CA LYS A 968 -2.93 71.98 -18.54
C LYS A 968 -3.88 72.73 -19.53
N LYS A 969 -5.22 72.56 -19.46
CA LYS A 969 -6.32 73.49 -19.87
C LYS A 969 -7.68 72.86 -19.46
N LYS A 970 -8.54 73.45 -18.61
CA LYS A 970 -9.48 74.61 -18.74
C LYS A 970 -10.79 74.24 -19.49
N THR A 971 -12.02 74.52 -19.04
CA THR A 971 -12.56 75.46 -17.99
C THR A 971 -13.90 75.05 -17.29
N ASN A 972 -14.01 75.33 -15.98
CA ASN A 972 -15.09 75.93 -15.12
C ASN A 972 -16.49 76.35 -15.67
N PRO A 973 -17.49 76.76 -14.81
CA PRO A 973 -17.73 76.58 -13.34
C PRO A 973 -19.21 76.14 -12.97
N GLY A 974 -19.55 75.55 -11.80
CA GLY A 974 -19.79 76.16 -10.45
C GLY A 974 -21.31 76.35 -10.13
N PRO A 975 -21.80 76.66 -8.90
CA PRO A 975 -21.15 76.78 -7.56
C PRO A 975 -21.87 76.02 -6.39
N LYS A 976 -21.32 76.09 -5.16
CA LYS A 976 -21.94 75.69 -3.86
C LYS A 976 -21.47 76.61 -2.70
N PRO A 977 -22.30 76.84 -1.66
CA PRO A 977 -21.86 77.01 -0.25
C PRO A 977 -22.22 75.75 0.59
N LYS A 978 -21.49 75.23 1.59
CA LYS A 978 -20.69 75.78 2.73
C LYS A 978 -21.53 76.28 3.93
N PRO A 979 -21.06 76.17 5.21
CA PRO A 979 -20.01 75.27 5.77
C PRO A 979 -20.17 74.79 7.26
N LYS A 980 -19.47 73.69 7.65
CA LYS A 980 -18.84 73.43 9.00
C LYS A 980 -19.76 73.30 10.27
N PRO A 981 -19.23 72.87 11.46
CA PRO A 981 -18.20 71.85 11.76
C PRO A 981 -18.57 70.87 12.94
N LYS A 982 -17.68 69.89 13.25
CA LYS A 982 -17.62 69.09 14.50
C LYS A 982 -17.42 69.96 15.76
N PRO A 983 -17.89 69.57 16.98
CA PRO A 983 -17.17 68.68 17.94
C PRO A 983 -18.12 67.73 18.75
N SER A 984 -17.75 66.97 19.81
CA SER A 984 -16.61 66.07 20.13
C SER A 984 -16.92 65.22 21.41
N ASN A 985 -15.98 64.35 21.85
CA ASN A 985 -15.87 63.66 23.16
C ASN A 985 -16.78 62.47 23.54
N ASP A 986 -16.10 61.34 23.80
CA ASP A 986 -15.92 60.63 25.09
C ASP A 986 -17.09 60.41 26.06
N GLY A 987 -17.19 59.18 26.60
CA GLY A 987 -17.98 58.85 27.80
C GLY A 987 -18.09 57.35 28.07
N GLU A 988 -17.55 56.89 29.21
CA GLU A 988 -17.82 55.56 29.80
C GLU A 988 -19.10 55.60 30.65
N GLY A 989 -19.73 54.45 30.96
CA GLY A 989 -20.71 54.39 32.08
C GLY A 989 -21.84 53.35 32.01
N ASN A 990 -21.70 52.30 32.81
CA ASN A 990 -22.67 51.50 33.59
C ASN A 990 -24.20 51.48 33.31
N GLU A 991 -24.70 50.22 33.36
CA GLU A 991 -25.82 49.70 34.18
C GLU A 991 -27.31 50.09 33.95
N ASP A 992 -28.08 49.00 33.80
CA ASP A 992 -29.38 48.68 34.44
C ASP A 992 -30.78 49.17 33.95
N ASP A 993 -31.69 48.23 34.22
CA ASP A 993 -33.14 48.26 34.45
C ASP A 993 -34.22 48.37 33.32
N GLU A 994 -34.80 47.19 33.06
CA GLU A 994 -36.24 46.86 33.21
C GLU A 994 -37.31 47.11 32.12
N LYS A 995 -38.15 46.05 32.00
CA LYS A 995 -39.60 46.03 31.66
C LYS A 995 -39.98 46.34 30.17
N GLU A 996 -41.02 45.71 29.58
CA GLU A 996 -42.02 44.76 30.08
C GLU A 996 -42.71 43.95 28.94
N LYS A 997 -43.59 42.99 29.33
CA LYS A 997 -44.65 42.33 28.51
C LYS A 997 -44.16 41.32 27.43
N LYS A 998 -44.80 40.14 27.23
CA LYS A 998 -46.07 39.58 27.71
C LYS A 998 -45.99 38.03 27.87
N LYS A 999 -46.58 37.48 28.94
CA LYS A 999 -46.93 36.04 29.07
C LYS A 999 -48.36 35.79 28.55
N PRO A 1000 -48.67 34.56 28.10
CA PRO A 1000 -49.61 33.77 28.93
C PRO A 1000 -49.15 32.38 29.44
N LYS A 1001 -49.84 31.30 29.04
CA LYS A 1001 -50.38 30.30 30.00
C LYS A 1001 -50.63 28.91 29.37
N LYS A 1002 -50.67 27.78 30.09
CA LYS A 1002 -50.11 27.34 31.41
C LYS A 1002 -50.45 25.84 31.58
N LYS A 1003 -49.50 24.95 31.92
CA LYS A 1003 -49.70 23.90 32.96
C LYS A 1003 -48.48 23.00 33.24
N ARG A 1004 -48.23 22.73 34.53
CA ARG A 1004 -47.40 21.67 35.13
C ARG A 1004 -48.19 21.13 36.33
N ILE A 1005 -48.03 19.85 36.69
CA ILE A 1005 -48.59 19.26 37.92
C ILE A 1005 -47.44 19.05 38.93
N ILE A 1006 -47.75 19.07 40.22
CA ILE A 1006 -46.82 19.24 41.34
C ILE A 1006 -47.01 18.12 42.37
N ALA A 1007 -45.89 17.61 42.89
CA ALA A 1007 -45.63 17.18 44.27
C ALA A 1007 -44.09 17.09 44.37
N ASP A 1008 -43.34 17.74 45.27
CA ASP A 1008 -43.48 18.12 46.70
C ASP A 1008 -43.19 16.99 47.69
N SER A 1009 -41.98 17.00 48.26
CA SER A 1009 -41.72 16.89 49.71
C SER A 1009 -40.25 17.23 50.01
N ASN A 1010 -39.98 17.75 51.21
CA ASN A 1010 -38.66 18.22 51.64
C ASN A 1010 -38.46 17.84 53.11
N SER A 1011 -37.45 17.03 53.44
CA SER A 1011 -37.00 16.63 54.79
C SER A 1011 -35.87 15.60 54.64
N ASP A 1012 -34.82 15.53 55.47
CA ASP A 1012 -34.42 16.42 56.57
C ASP A 1012 -32.91 16.29 56.83
N SER A 1013 -32.36 17.09 57.73
CA SER A 1013 -30.96 17.00 58.18
C SER A 1013 -30.72 15.88 59.19
N ALA A 1014 -29.61 15.12 59.07
CA ALA A 1014 -28.90 14.53 60.21
C ALA A 1014 -27.47 14.11 59.82
N SER A 1015 -26.62 13.99 60.84
CA SER A 1015 -25.25 13.46 60.78
C SER A 1015 -25.19 11.98 61.15
N GLU A 1016 -24.35 11.21 60.46
CA GLU A 1016 -23.28 10.37 61.06
C GLU A 1016 -22.21 10.05 59.98
#